data_AF-A0A8H6E935-F1
#
_entry.id   AF-A0A8H6E935-F1
#
_cell.length_a   1.000
_cell.length_b   1.000
_cell.length_c   1.000
_cell.angle_alpha   90.00
_cell.angle_beta   90.00
_cell.angle_gamma   90.00
#
_symmetry.space_group_name_H-M   'P 1'
#
loop_
_entity.id
_entity.type
_entity.pdbx_description
1 polymer ?
#
loop_
_entity_poly.entity_id
_entity_poly.type
_entity_poly.pdbx_seq_one_letter_code
_entity_poly.pdbx_strand_id
1 'polypeptide(L)'
;MAVDQVLSTEVVFPNERFVTASFTENTELFWALRGGGGSIFGVVTSVTIKAYPTIPATTSTFTWTTGPKSNITHGRFWAGIRAYLDLFIEHSDAGIYSYLFILPSKGEYTFLMQPFFAPNKTIPEIQALLNPWFQRLHQLGITFTPKTQYLDNFYSAWDASFPLEVVEKAHVVTGSRLFPKSNWEDPSRLNATFDAIRASSEAGLTLIASNMAPTLSRAGNPDNAVNPAWRRTVMHALSSVNWSPDATAQEITAARHNFTYGHMQRWRVVTEHGLPTENAAPPLAVKWYVAVAQYQLPDRDRAPSKHAKSRKIKCNLPNADELGPLGSSQSPEKSCERCRSLNLECIVERATLGRPSLKRERLQRATPLSPNSRKDDDSPSIIPLEIKDYLATEAIDDLGTTKALGEQRLFQTTVEFQYFFASVLAKDRIFGATIPTSTSGWTTPLPELVSHEMATALDNELVWHRFFLPNLPSLVSIRNRLELDGPDFASSATNLLFALLCLIALDTTDKFVPQHPRLKWTIQLSISSYGQEFIFSPPTHRDSVVVCLLLAYYRPTAVVSSQHTAHKAIKSTLYLGIAFKIAERLEILPSQLNLFVGDITTMNNTEFEHQIADSLQGLEILSQDLLLDGLLSKPVHSLQTVLDRMAPHIQAYRHVVKHRSCSPRVIFQIQWATSSYMLLEALKATKQGWGSPEKLYRLVEEIEEKCLRQIQFCDWALTQTGPSGAPEEISAARSLLEQRFHAIIVRIYGISLLYILVLKSRTPDCSLQGDPEIYPHETVQMGAHVSNALNNISDKTSELLFAFLSRFGKIFPDRLLAVLEMFIKCTDLKLGGVPFQAPFRDMVLDIIIFSRAIVENNSIHVKNLDGKMRENSDYQMEVMGKCAKRLEKMVASPGKSIEAAFAGGCVYAASTKVMMAFLDIIRNLKKKSKCNAGQILSIMSVTSTEGLAMGMPENSSPESRDLWPNGAVLNPSDAEGFIFDWSSIMNFDGVTFDGDTNLDLNPGSC
;
A
#
# COMPACT_ATOMS: atom_id res chain seq x y z
N MET A 1 -6.14 33.23 -0.29
CA MET A 1 -5.07 32.21 -0.45
C MET A 1 -5.61 31.05 -1.31
N ALA A 2 -4.75 30.24 -1.93
CA ALA A 2 -5.19 29.09 -2.73
C ALA A 2 -6.07 28.10 -1.92
N VAL A 3 -5.66 27.78 -0.70
CA VAL A 3 -6.43 26.89 0.21
C VAL A 3 -7.79 27.47 0.66
N ASP A 4 -7.98 28.78 0.56
CA ASP A 4 -9.29 29.40 0.83
C ASP A 4 -10.30 29.05 -0.27
N GLN A 5 -9.82 28.70 -1.46
CA GLN A 5 -10.62 28.38 -2.64
C GLN A 5 -11.02 26.91 -2.74
N VAL A 6 -10.46 26.04 -1.91
CA VAL A 6 -10.76 24.61 -1.92
C VAL A 6 -12.16 24.35 -1.36
N LEU A 7 -12.95 23.56 -2.09
CA LEU A 7 -14.33 23.18 -1.78
C LEU A 7 -14.45 21.72 -1.32
N SER A 8 -13.65 20.83 -1.89
CA SER A 8 -13.52 19.44 -1.46
C SER A 8 -12.18 18.86 -1.90
N THR A 9 -11.76 17.77 -1.26
CA THR A 9 -10.56 17.01 -1.58
C THR A 9 -10.85 15.53 -1.47
N GLU A 10 -10.39 14.75 -2.43
CA GLU A 10 -10.37 13.29 -2.33
C GLU A 10 -9.04 12.83 -1.77
N VAL A 11 -9.05 11.92 -0.79
CA VAL A 11 -7.87 11.56 0.00
C VAL A 11 -7.81 10.07 0.24
N VAL A 12 -6.65 9.47 -0.03
CA VAL A 12 -6.33 8.08 0.36
C VAL A 12 -5.49 8.09 1.62
N PHE A 13 -5.99 7.43 2.66
CA PHE A 13 -5.27 7.26 3.92
C PHE A 13 -4.22 6.13 3.85
N PRO A 14 -3.24 6.11 4.78
CA PRO A 14 -2.30 4.99 4.90
C PRO A 14 -2.94 3.64 5.25
N ASN A 15 -4.17 3.64 5.75
CA ASN A 15 -4.97 2.42 5.97
C ASN A 15 -5.87 2.10 4.76
N GLU A 16 -5.54 2.63 3.59
CA GLU A 16 -6.15 2.31 2.28
C GLU A 16 -7.59 2.82 2.12
N ARG A 17 -8.14 3.53 3.11
CA ARG A 17 -9.45 4.18 3.00
C ARG A 17 -9.37 5.39 2.07
N PHE A 18 -10.21 5.40 1.04
CA PHE A 18 -10.47 6.56 0.20
C PHE A 18 -11.64 7.36 0.80
N VAL A 19 -11.45 8.65 1.05
CA VAL A 19 -12.47 9.52 1.65
C VAL A 19 -12.58 10.84 0.91
N THR A 20 -13.77 11.43 0.98
CA THR A 20 -14.01 12.82 0.55
C THR A 20 -13.98 13.72 1.77
N ALA A 21 -13.10 14.73 1.75
CA ALA A 21 -13.06 15.79 2.74
C ALA A 21 -13.69 17.05 2.15
N SER A 22 -14.71 17.58 2.81
CA SER A 22 -15.47 18.76 2.39
C SER A 22 -16.02 19.53 3.60
N PHE A 23 -16.84 20.55 3.36
CA PHE A 23 -17.52 21.29 4.43
C PHE A 23 -18.56 20.45 5.20
N THR A 24 -19.00 19.31 4.66
CA THR A 24 -20.04 18.46 5.26
C THR A 24 -19.56 17.04 5.57
N GLU A 25 -18.39 16.65 5.08
CA GLU A 25 -17.85 15.29 5.23
C GLU A 25 -16.37 15.35 5.63
N ASN A 26 -15.94 14.55 6.62
CA ASN A 26 -14.56 14.55 7.13
C ASN A 26 -14.03 15.98 7.37
N THR A 27 -14.84 16.82 8.00
CA THR A 27 -14.63 18.29 8.10
C THR A 27 -13.34 18.68 8.81
N GLU A 28 -12.90 17.90 9.81
CA GLU A 28 -11.62 18.09 10.48
C GLU A 28 -10.43 17.84 9.55
N LEU A 29 -10.51 16.78 8.74
CA LEU A 29 -9.51 16.50 7.71
C LEU A 29 -9.51 17.61 6.66
N PHE A 30 -10.69 18.06 6.23
CA PHE A 30 -10.84 19.15 5.28
C PHE A 30 -10.23 20.46 5.79
N TRP A 31 -10.48 20.80 7.06
CA TRP A 31 -9.87 21.95 7.74
C TRP A 31 -8.35 21.84 7.75
N ALA A 32 -7.82 20.67 8.12
CA ALA A 32 -6.38 20.40 8.21
C ALA A 32 -5.68 20.48 6.84
N LEU A 33 -6.28 19.92 5.79
CA LEU A 33 -5.76 19.97 4.43
C LEU A 33 -5.69 21.41 3.88
N ARG A 34 -6.55 22.30 4.36
CA ARG A 34 -6.62 23.71 3.94
C ARG A 34 -5.68 24.62 4.75
N GLY A 35 -4.42 24.21 4.91
CA GLY A 35 -3.36 25.05 5.49
C GLY A 35 -2.35 24.33 6.39
N GLY A 36 -2.63 23.10 6.81
CA GLY A 36 -1.80 22.31 7.73
C GLY A 36 -0.58 21.63 7.12
N GLY A 37 -0.37 21.76 5.80
CA GLY A 37 0.75 21.18 5.07
C GLY A 37 0.44 19.87 4.34
N GLY A 38 1.10 19.67 3.19
CA GLY A 38 0.95 18.46 2.38
C GLY A 38 1.63 17.22 3.00
N SER A 39 1.28 16.04 2.49
CA SER A 39 1.95 14.75 2.73
C SER A 39 1.88 14.15 4.15
N ILE A 40 1.12 14.75 5.07
CA ILE A 40 1.03 14.27 6.46
C ILE A 40 -0.30 13.58 6.77
N PHE A 41 -1.38 13.99 6.10
CA PHE A 41 -2.74 13.52 6.40
C PHE A 41 -3.21 12.35 5.52
N GLY A 42 -2.71 12.28 4.29
CA GLY A 42 -3.04 11.26 3.29
C GLY A 42 -2.54 11.68 1.91
N VAL A 43 -2.74 10.82 0.91
CA VAL A 43 -2.46 11.13 -0.50
C VAL A 43 -3.70 11.80 -1.08
N VAL A 44 -3.60 13.09 -1.41
CA VAL A 44 -4.69 13.82 -2.07
C VAL A 44 -4.71 13.43 -3.55
N THR A 45 -5.82 12.88 -4.02
CA THR A 45 -6.00 12.37 -5.40
C THR A 45 -6.86 13.29 -6.27
N SER A 46 -7.56 14.25 -5.66
CA SER A 46 -8.36 15.27 -6.33
C SER A 46 -8.59 16.47 -5.43
N VAL A 47 -8.78 17.65 -6.03
CA VAL A 47 -9.16 18.88 -5.36
C VAL A 47 -10.23 19.59 -6.19
N THR A 48 -11.35 19.91 -5.58
CA THR A 48 -12.36 20.82 -6.17
C THR A 48 -12.08 22.23 -5.67
N ILE A 49 -11.97 23.20 -6.56
CA ILE A 49 -11.70 24.60 -6.23
C ILE A 49 -12.77 25.53 -6.80
N LYS A 50 -12.95 26.69 -6.17
CA LYS A 50 -13.77 27.78 -6.70
C LYS A 50 -13.17 28.29 -8.01
N ALA A 51 -14.02 28.39 -9.03
CA ALA A 51 -13.74 29.15 -10.25
C ALA A 51 -14.34 30.55 -10.14
N TYR A 52 -13.73 31.52 -10.80
CA TYR A 52 -14.15 32.91 -10.79
C TYR A 52 -14.40 33.40 -12.22
N PRO A 53 -15.36 34.31 -12.43
CA PRO A 53 -15.52 34.97 -13.73
C PRO A 53 -14.22 35.65 -14.16
N THR A 54 -13.97 35.65 -15.47
CA THR A 54 -12.85 36.37 -16.06
C THR A 54 -12.94 37.86 -15.73
N ILE A 55 -11.80 38.44 -15.37
CA ILE A 55 -11.65 39.87 -15.06
C ILE A 55 -10.51 40.46 -15.87
N PRO A 56 -10.58 41.74 -16.29
CA PRO A 56 -9.43 42.44 -16.85
C PRO A 56 -8.37 42.71 -15.77
N ALA A 57 -7.14 42.97 -16.19
CA ALA A 57 -6.09 43.44 -15.30
C ALA A 57 -5.13 44.36 -16.04
N THR A 58 -4.61 45.35 -15.32
CA THR A 58 -3.50 46.16 -15.80
C THR A 58 -2.24 45.75 -15.03
N THR A 59 -1.12 45.64 -15.72
CA THR A 59 0.17 45.30 -15.11
C THR A 59 1.22 46.34 -15.47
N SER A 60 2.16 46.57 -14.56
CA SER A 60 3.29 47.47 -14.80
C SER A 60 4.59 46.83 -14.35
N THR A 61 5.60 46.86 -15.23
CA THR A 61 6.95 46.37 -14.93
C THR A 61 7.99 47.47 -15.17
N PHE A 62 9.03 47.51 -14.33
CA PHE A 62 10.15 48.44 -14.48
C PHE A 62 11.33 48.00 -13.62
N THR A 63 12.50 48.53 -13.94
CA THR A 63 13.76 48.23 -13.26
C THR A 63 14.65 49.47 -13.19
N TRP A 64 15.52 49.51 -12.18
CA TRP A 64 16.67 50.41 -12.15
C TRP A 64 17.83 49.75 -11.42
N THR A 65 19.05 50.19 -11.76
CA THR A 65 20.28 49.58 -11.29
C THR A 65 21.30 50.65 -10.89
N THR A 66 22.02 50.43 -9.80
CA THR A 66 23.23 51.20 -9.46
C THR A 66 24.42 50.68 -10.27
N GLY A 67 25.41 51.50 -10.59
CA GLY A 67 26.66 51.01 -11.17
C GLY A 67 27.44 52.11 -11.88
N PRO A 68 28.62 51.80 -12.45
CA PRO A 68 29.50 52.78 -13.10
C PRO A 68 28.85 53.52 -14.28
N LYS A 69 27.83 52.92 -14.88
CA LYS A 69 27.06 53.48 -16.01
C LYS A 69 25.74 54.14 -15.59
N SER A 70 25.49 54.27 -14.30
CA SER A 70 24.24 54.79 -13.73
C SER A 70 24.52 55.94 -12.76
N ASN A 71 23.73 57.01 -12.84
CA ASN A 71 23.81 58.13 -11.89
C ASN A 71 23.11 57.83 -10.54
N ILE A 72 22.63 56.59 -10.36
CA ILE A 72 21.94 56.15 -9.15
C ILE A 72 22.99 55.71 -8.13
N THR A 73 23.21 56.55 -7.13
CA THR A 73 24.08 56.22 -6.00
C THR A 73 23.42 55.19 -5.09
N HIS A 74 24.23 54.49 -4.29
CA HIS A 74 23.76 53.52 -3.29
C HIS A 74 22.70 54.11 -2.34
N GLY A 75 22.91 55.35 -1.86
CA GLY A 75 21.94 56.03 -1.01
C GLY A 75 20.62 56.36 -1.72
N ARG A 76 20.68 56.80 -2.99
CA ARG A 76 19.47 57.07 -3.79
C ARG A 76 18.68 55.80 -4.06
N PHE A 77 19.36 54.69 -4.37
CA PHE A 77 18.73 53.39 -4.59
C PHE A 77 17.86 52.96 -3.40
N TRP A 78 18.42 52.98 -2.20
CA TRP A 78 17.71 52.62 -0.98
C TRP A 78 16.60 53.62 -0.63
N ALA A 79 16.79 54.92 -0.88
CA ALA A 79 15.74 55.92 -0.72
C ALA A 79 14.55 55.67 -1.68
N GLY A 80 14.81 55.23 -2.90
CA GLY A 80 13.77 54.86 -3.86
C GLY A 80 12.96 53.63 -3.44
N ILE A 81 13.63 52.61 -2.89
CA ILE A 81 12.97 51.44 -2.30
C ILE A 81 12.15 51.84 -1.08
N ARG A 82 12.71 52.67 -0.21
CA ARG A 82 12.00 53.13 0.99
C ARG A 82 10.70 53.84 0.64
N ALA A 83 10.73 54.73 -0.35
CA ALA A 83 9.55 55.44 -0.83
C ALA A 83 8.42 54.51 -1.32
N TYR A 84 8.77 53.33 -1.84
CA TYR A 84 7.77 52.30 -2.17
C TYR A 84 7.23 51.62 -0.92
N LEU A 85 8.13 51.24 0.01
CA LEU A 85 7.74 50.59 1.25
C LEU A 85 6.74 51.44 2.05
N ASP A 86 6.85 52.76 2.02
CA ASP A 86 5.91 53.67 2.67
C ASP A 86 4.47 53.56 2.10
N LEU A 87 4.30 53.05 0.87
CA LEU A 87 3.00 52.91 0.18
C LEU A 87 2.40 51.49 0.25
N PHE A 88 3.05 50.53 0.93
CA PHE A 88 2.62 49.13 0.94
C PHE A 88 1.20 48.92 1.47
N ILE A 89 0.79 49.66 2.51
CA ILE A 89 -0.57 49.58 3.04
C ILE A 89 -1.55 50.09 1.99
N GLU A 90 -1.32 51.29 1.42
CA GLU A 90 -2.18 51.90 0.42
C GLU A 90 -2.39 50.99 -0.80
N HIS A 91 -1.31 50.44 -1.36
CA HIS A 91 -1.38 49.55 -2.52
C HIS A 91 -2.09 48.23 -2.20
N SER A 92 -1.78 47.60 -1.07
CA SER A 92 -2.45 46.36 -0.67
C SER A 92 -3.93 46.56 -0.33
N ASP A 93 -4.30 47.69 0.28
CA ASP A 93 -5.68 48.07 0.58
C ASP A 93 -6.46 48.39 -0.72
N ALA A 94 -5.80 48.96 -1.74
CA ALA A 94 -6.35 49.17 -3.09
C ALA A 94 -6.51 47.89 -3.93
N GLY A 95 -6.14 46.72 -3.40
CA GLY A 95 -6.29 45.42 -4.06
C GLY A 95 -5.17 45.07 -5.04
N ILE A 96 -4.01 45.73 -4.91
CA ILE A 96 -2.84 45.45 -5.74
C ILE A 96 -2.08 44.22 -5.21
N TYR A 97 -1.58 43.41 -6.14
CA TYR A 97 -0.54 42.43 -5.87
C TYR A 97 0.75 42.90 -6.54
N SER A 98 1.81 43.14 -5.77
CA SER A 98 3.11 43.51 -6.36
C SER A 98 4.15 42.45 -6.05
N TYR A 99 4.93 42.05 -7.05
CA TYR A 99 6.05 41.12 -6.92
C TYR A 99 7.34 41.82 -7.31
N LEU A 100 8.30 41.85 -6.39
CA LEU A 100 9.51 42.67 -6.50
C LEU A 100 10.77 41.91 -6.12
N PHE A 101 11.89 42.37 -6.67
CA PHE A 101 13.21 41.82 -6.43
C PHE A 101 14.20 42.91 -6.03
N ILE A 102 15.12 42.56 -5.14
CA ILE A 102 16.40 43.27 -4.97
C ILE A 102 17.51 42.27 -5.22
N LEU A 103 18.25 42.49 -6.30
CA LEU A 103 19.31 41.62 -6.77
C LEU A 103 20.68 42.30 -6.56
N PRO A 104 21.44 41.92 -5.53
CA PRO A 104 22.82 42.34 -5.39
C PRO A 104 23.74 41.53 -6.34
N SER A 105 24.67 42.20 -7.01
CA SER A 105 25.67 41.58 -7.89
C SER A 105 26.95 42.40 -7.92
N LYS A 106 28.07 41.84 -7.42
CA LYS A 106 29.42 42.45 -7.45
C LYS A 106 29.48 43.92 -6.99
N GLY A 107 28.69 44.29 -5.98
CA GLY A 107 28.62 45.66 -5.44
C GLY A 107 27.60 46.58 -6.12
N GLU A 108 26.91 46.11 -7.15
CA GLU A 108 25.75 46.75 -7.77
C GLU A 108 24.45 46.16 -7.23
N TYR A 109 23.39 46.96 -7.25
CA TYR A 109 22.04 46.57 -6.83
C TYR A 109 21.05 46.88 -7.94
N THR A 110 20.22 45.90 -8.26
CA THR A 110 19.10 46.06 -9.19
C THR A 110 17.79 45.87 -8.45
N PHE A 111 16.86 46.80 -8.65
CA PHE A 111 15.47 46.63 -8.24
C PHE A 111 14.64 46.23 -9.46
N LEU A 112 13.79 45.24 -9.31
CA LEU A 112 12.80 44.89 -10.34
C LEU A 112 11.41 44.88 -9.75
N MET A 113 10.47 45.55 -10.44
CA MET A 113 9.04 45.36 -10.26
C MET A 113 8.54 44.46 -11.37
N GLN A 114 8.11 43.23 -11.04
CA GLN A 114 7.76 42.21 -12.01
C GLN A 114 6.71 41.25 -11.46
N PRO A 115 5.41 41.58 -11.47
CA PRO A 115 4.84 42.88 -11.83
C PRO A 115 4.21 43.61 -10.64
N PHE A 116 3.88 44.89 -10.86
CA PHE A 116 2.79 45.57 -10.13
C PHE A 116 1.48 45.19 -10.82
N PHE A 117 0.71 44.28 -10.22
CA PHE A 117 -0.47 43.64 -10.80
C PHE A 117 -1.76 44.21 -10.20
N ALA A 118 -2.61 44.80 -11.03
CA ALA A 118 -3.88 45.38 -10.59
C ALA A 118 -5.08 44.74 -11.32
N PRO A 119 -5.77 43.79 -10.68
CA PRO A 119 -7.01 43.26 -11.20
C PRO A 119 -8.11 44.34 -11.21
N ASN A 120 -8.97 44.34 -12.24
CA ASN A 120 -10.10 45.28 -12.39
C ASN A 120 -9.72 46.76 -12.34
N LYS A 121 -8.51 47.13 -12.78
CA LYS A 121 -8.10 48.53 -12.88
C LYS A 121 -7.67 48.88 -14.29
N THR A 122 -7.95 50.11 -14.69
CA THR A 122 -7.50 50.74 -15.93
C THR A 122 -6.11 51.35 -15.78
N ILE A 123 -5.48 51.73 -16.90
CA ILE A 123 -4.18 52.41 -16.90
C ILE A 123 -4.20 53.71 -16.06
N PRO A 124 -5.18 54.63 -16.22
CA PRO A 124 -5.23 55.84 -15.41
C PRO A 124 -5.30 55.58 -13.90
N GLU A 125 -6.02 54.55 -13.48
CA GLU A 125 -6.13 54.18 -12.06
C GLU A 125 -4.82 53.62 -11.50
N ILE A 126 -4.08 52.80 -12.27
CA ILE A 126 -2.73 52.37 -11.88
C ILE A 126 -1.78 53.56 -11.81
N GLN A 127 -1.82 54.45 -12.80
CA GLN A 127 -0.97 55.63 -12.84
C GLN A 127 -1.21 56.51 -11.62
N ALA A 128 -2.46 56.71 -11.21
CA ALA A 128 -2.78 57.44 -9.99
C ALA A 128 -2.13 56.83 -8.73
N LEU A 129 -2.09 55.49 -8.63
CA LEU A 129 -1.47 54.78 -7.51
C LEU A 129 0.08 54.80 -7.53
N LEU A 130 0.68 54.81 -8.72
CA LEU A 130 2.14 54.76 -8.88
C LEU A 130 2.80 56.15 -8.95
N ASN A 131 2.06 57.18 -9.39
CA ASN A 131 2.57 58.54 -9.57
C ASN A 131 3.24 59.14 -8.32
N PRO A 132 2.71 58.97 -7.09
CA PRO A 132 3.39 59.46 -5.89
C PRO A 132 4.81 58.90 -5.74
N TRP A 133 4.97 57.60 -6.02
CA TRP A 133 6.27 56.95 -6.00
C TRP A 133 7.16 57.39 -7.15
N PHE A 134 6.62 57.44 -8.37
CA PHE A 134 7.36 57.86 -9.56
C PHE A 134 7.90 59.27 -9.45
N GLN A 135 7.11 60.22 -8.94
CA GLN A 135 7.56 61.57 -8.64
C GLN A 135 8.72 61.57 -7.64
N ARG A 136 8.64 60.73 -6.60
CA ARG A 136 9.72 60.60 -5.63
C ARG A 136 10.99 60.03 -6.24
N LEU A 137 10.89 59.03 -7.11
CA LEU A 137 12.02 58.47 -7.85
C LEU A 137 12.67 59.53 -8.75
N HIS A 138 11.88 60.34 -9.46
CA HIS A 138 12.39 61.44 -10.30
C HIS A 138 13.12 62.51 -9.45
N GLN A 139 12.57 62.91 -8.30
CA GLN A 139 13.23 63.84 -7.37
C GLN A 139 14.57 63.30 -6.84
N LEU A 140 14.68 61.98 -6.67
CA LEU A 140 15.92 61.31 -6.28
C LEU A 140 16.90 61.14 -7.44
N GLY A 141 16.54 61.56 -8.66
CA GLY A 141 17.35 61.39 -9.87
C GLY A 141 17.42 59.94 -10.35
N ILE A 142 16.43 59.11 -10.01
CA ILE A 142 16.32 57.72 -10.48
C ILE A 142 15.56 57.71 -11.80
N THR A 143 16.25 57.26 -12.85
CA THR A 143 15.66 57.10 -14.19
C THR A 143 15.18 55.66 -14.38
N PHE A 144 13.93 55.48 -14.78
CA PHE A 144 13.31 54.19 -15.06
C PHE A 144 12.21 54.39 -16.11
N THR A 145 11.82 53.31 -16.80
CA THR A 145 10.74 53.35 -17.81
C THR A 145 9.68 52.31 -17.47
N PRO A 146 8.50 52.72 -16.97
CA PRO A 146 7.41 51.80 -16.70
C PRO A 146 6.81 51.26 -18.00
N LYS A 147 6.69 49.93 -18.10
CA LYS A 147 5.93 49.24 -19.13
C LYS A 147 4.58 48.87 -18.55
N THR A 148 3.60 49.75 -18.73
CA THR A 148 2.22 49.54 -18.25
C THR A 148 1.32 49.10 -19.39
N GLN A 149 0.56 48.03 -19.17
CA GLN A 149 -0.33 47.45 -20.17
C GLN A 149 -1.67 47.05 -19.55
N TYR A 150 -2.77 47.36 -20.23
CA TYR A 150 -4.11 46.87 -19.90
C TYR A 150 -4.38 45.61 -20.72
N LEU A 151 -4.89 44.57 -20.07
CA LEU A 151 -5.37 43.37 -20.73
C LEU A 151 -6.81 43.09 -20.29
N ASP A 152 -7.63 42.66 -21.25
CA ASP A 152 -9.06 42.45 -21.09
C ASP A 152 -9.43 41.17 -20.31
N ASN A 153 -8.44 40.31 -20.03
CA ASN A 153 -8.61 39.08 -19.27
C ASN A 153 -7.40 38.76 -18.38
N PHE A 154 -7.67 38.04 -17.28
CA PHE A 154 -6.70 37.76 -16.23
C PHE A 154 -5.57 36.84 -16.71
N TYR A 155 -5.87 35.84 -17.55
CA TYR A 155 -4.88 34.87 -18.02
C TYR A 155 -3.82 35.54 -18.89
N SER A 156 -4.23 36.34 -19.88
CA SER A 156 -3.28 37.10 -20.71
C SER A 156 -2.43 38.05 -19.86
N ALA A 157 -3.03 38.70 -18.85
CA ALA A 157 -2.28 39.55 -17.94
C ALA A 157 -1.24 38.78 -17.12
N TRP A 158 -1.61 37.59 -16.64
CA TRP A 158 -0.71 36.69 -15.92
C TRP A 158 0.43 36.21 -16.81
N ASP A 159 0.12 35.66 -17.99
CA ASP A 159 1.07 35.13 -18.97
C ASP A 159 2.09 36.19 -19.41
N ALA A 160 1.61 37.41 -19.71
CA ALA A 160 2.46 38.51 -20.11
C ALA A 160 3.36 39.07 -18.98
N SER A 161 3.07 38.76 -17.72
CA SER A 161 3.68 39.44 -16.56
C SER A 161 4.42 38.52 -15.58
N PHE A 162 4.21 37.21 -15.65
CA PHE A 162 4.87 36.19 -14.82
C PHE A 162 5.61 35.18 -15.72
N PRO A 163 6.83 35.49 -16.18
CA PRO A 163 7.61 34.54 -16.97
C PRO A 163 7.98 33.30 -16.15
N LEU A 164 8.31 32.20 -16.84
CA LEU A 164 8.79 30.99 -16.17
C LEU A 164 10.11 31.27 -15.42
N GLU A 165 10.12 31.02 -14.11
CA GLU A 165 11.27 31.27 -13.23
C GLU A 165 11.96 29.95 -12.81
N VAL A 166 13.29 29.90 -12.87
CA VAL A 166 14.07 28.78 -12.32
C VAL A 166 14.27 29.00 -10.82
N VAL A 167 13.39 28.43 -10.01
CA VAL A 167 13.36 28.62 -8.55
C VAL A 167 14.07 27.51 -7.75
N GLU A 168 14.29 26.34 -8.34
CA GLU A 168 14.98 25.22 -7.68
C GLU A 168 16.41 25.07 -8.21
N LYS A 169 17.39 25.23 -7.31
CA LYS A 169 18.82 25.08 -7.61
C LYS A 169 19.48 24.28 -6.49
N ALA A 170 20.26 23.26 -6.85
CA ALA A 170 20.95 22.39 -5.88
C ALA A 170 21.91 23.14 -4.93
N HIS A 171 22.39 24.32 -5.34
CA HIS A 171 23.38 25.13 -4.63
C HIS A 171 22.79 26.37 -3.92
N VAL A 172 21.49 26.36 -3.64
CA VAL A 172 20.76 27.49 -3.06
C VAL A 172 19.92 27.04 -1.86
N VAL A 173 19.85 27.88 -0.83
CA VAL A 173 18.84 27.77 0.24
C VAL A 173 18.08 29.06 0.36
N THR A 174 16.75 28.91 0.41
CA THR A 174 15.82 30.02 0.59
C THR A 174 15.23 29.98 2.01
N GLY A 175 14.95 31.14 2.56
CA GLY A 175 14.18 31.34 3.78
C GLY A 175 13.13 32.41 3.53
N SER A 176 12.02 32.39 4.27
CA SER A 176 10.96 33.38 4.12
C SER A 176 10.46 33.92 5.45
N ARG A 177 9.80 35.08 5.40
CA ARG A 177 9.13 35.70 6.54
C ARG A 177 7.90 36.47 6.11
N LEU A 178 6.87 36.38 6.95
CA LEU A 178 5.65 37.18 6.87
C LEU A 178 5.82 38.42 7.73
N PHE A 179 5.69 39.60 7.13
CA PHE A 179 5.75 40.89 7.83
C PHE A 179 4.33 41.44 7.97
N PRO A 180 3.83 41.59 9.22
CA PRO A 180 2.47 42.03 9.45
C PRO A 180 2.28 43.53 9.19
N LYS A 181 1.02 43.95 8.98
CA LYS A 181 0.60 45.36 8.82
C LYS A 181 1.13 46.26 9.95
N SER A 182 1.21 45.72 11.17
CA SER A 182 1.75 46.42 12.34
C SER A 182 3.22 46.87 12.21
N ASN A 183 3.98 46.31 11.26
CA ASN A 183 5.33 46.80 10.95
C ASN A 183 5.32 48.13 10.22
N TRP A 184 4.23 48.47 9.52
CA TRP A 184 4.07 49.73 8.79
C TRP A 184 3.33 50.79 9.60
N GLU A 185 2.49 50.40 10.56
CA GLU A 185 1.72 51.32 11.41
C GLU A 185 2.59 52.04 12.45
N ASP A 186 3.71 51.44 12.85
CA ASP A 186 4.68 52.02 13.78
C ASP A 186 5.95 52.47 13.02
N PRO A 187 6.25 53.78 12.96
CA PRO A 187 7.44 54.29 12.25
C PRO A 187 8.75 53.67 12.71
N SER A 188 8.88 53.34 14.00
CA SER A 188 10.10 52.72 14.55
C SER A 188 10.29 51.30 14.02
N ARG A 189 9.20 50.51 13.96
CA ARG A 189 9.21 49.15 13.41
C ARG A 189 9.39 49.14 11.90
N LEU A 190 8.84 50.14 11.20
CA LEU A 190 9.01 50.27 9.76
C LEU A 190 10.47 50.55 9.41
N ASN A 191 11.13 51.43 10.18
CA ASN A 191 12.55 51.71 10.04
C ASN A 191 13.40 50.46 10.33
N ALA A 192 13.15 49.78 11.45
CA ALA A 192 13.84 48.52 11.77
C ALA A 192 13.62 47.44 10.69
N THR A 193 12.42 47.35 10.12
CA THR A 193 12.09 46.42 9.03
C THR A 193 12.88 46.75 7.77
N PHE A 194 12.92 48.03 7.38
CA PHE A 194 13.69 48.50 6.23
C PHE A 194 15.19 48.23 6.41
N ASP A 195 15.75 48.55 7.58
CA ASP A 195 17.16 48.33 7.89
C ASP A 195 17.52 46.84 7.88
N ALA A 196 16.63 45.97 8.38
CA ALA A 196 16.84 44.52 8.38
C ALA A 196 16.87 43.93 6.97
N ILE A 197 16.00 44.41 6.07
CA ILE A 197 15.96 44.00 4.67
C ILE A 197 17.20 44.50 3.94
N ARG A 198 17.49 45.79 4.09
CA ARG A 198 18.66 46.45 3.50
C ARG A 198 19.95 45.75 3.88
N ALA A 199 20.17 45.49 5.16
CA ALA A 199 21.38 44.84 5.65
C ALA A 199 21.53 43.37 5.20
N SER A 200 20.45 42.70 4.80
CA SER A 200 20.55 41.38 4.15
C SER A 200 20.95 41.51 2.69
N SER A 201 20.36 42.44 1.94
CA SER A 201 20.75 42.67 0.55
C SER A 201 22.17 43.20 0.38
N GLU A 202 22.60 44.12 1.27
CA GLU A 202 23.98 44.62 1.30
C GLU A 202 25.01 43.54 1.63
N ALA A 203 24.59 42.48 2.33
CA ALA A 203 25.41 41.29 2.57
C ALA A 203 25.45 40.32 1.36
N GLY A 204 24.86 40.70 0.23
CA GLY A 204 24.86 39.92 -1.01
C GLY A 204 23.69 38.94 -1.14
N LEU A 205 22.68 39.00 -0.26
CA LEU A 205 21.53 38.11 -0.32
C LEU A 205 20.45 38.67 -1.24
N THR A 206 19.91 37.81 -2.11
CA THR A 206 18.75 38.18 -2.93
C THR A 206 17.53 38.40 -2.04
N LEU A 207 16.72 39.42 -2.35
CA LEU A 207 15.38 39.60 -1.80
C LEU A 207 14.37 39.35 -2.93
N ILE A 208 13.35 38.56 -2.61
CA ILE A 208 12.13 38.44 -3.38
C ILE A 208 11.00 38.82 -2.43
N ALA A 209 10.13 39.76 -2.78
CA ALA A 209 9.03 40.13 -1.91
C ALA A 209 7.73 40.31 -2.68
N SER A 210 6.64 40.08 -1.97
CA SER A 210 5.29 40.28 -2.47
C SER A 210 4.53 41.21 -1.53
N ASN A 211 3.92 42.27 -2.06
CA ASN A 211 3.00 43.13 -1.34
C ASN A 211 1.57 42.68 -1.61
N MET A 212 0.88 42.27 -0.56
CA MET A 212 -0.47 41.71 -0.61
C MET A 212 -1.10 41.73 0.78
N ALA A 213 -2.43 41.77 0.86
CA ALA A 213 -3.17 41.67 2.12
C ALA A 213 -4.26 40.58 2.03
N PRO A 214 -3.91 39.30 2.29
CA PRO A 214 -4.85 38.17 2.23
C PRO A 214 -5.67 38.07 3.52
N THR A 215 -6.39 39.15 3.86
CA THR A 215 -7.20 39.25 5.08
C THR A 215 -8.31 38.20 5.13
N LEU A 216 -8.79 37.91 6.33
CA LEU A 216 -9.86 36.94 6.56
C LEU A 216 -11.16 37.37 5.85
N SER A 217 -11.49 38.66 5.92
CA SER A 217 -12.67 39.24 5.26
C SER A 217 -12.62 39.11 3.74
N ARG A 218 -11.48 39.40 3.10
CA ARG A 218 -11.29 39.23 1.64
C ARG A 218 -11.40 37.78 1.20
N ALA A 219 -11.05 36.83 2.06
CA ALA A 219 -11.18 35.41 1.78
C ALA A 219 -12.61 34.87 1.98
N GLY A 220 -13.55 35.70 2.45
CA GLY A 220 -14.92 35.27 2.79
C GLY A 220 -15.02 34.58 4.16
N ASN A 221 -14.13 34.94 5.10
CA ASN A 221 -14.04 34.38 6.44
C ASN A 221 -13.99 32.85 6.51
N PRO A 222 -13.10 32.18 5.76
CA PRO A 222 -13.00 30.73 5.77
C PRO A 222 -12.46 30.22 7.11
N ASP A 223 -13.08 29.16 7.62
CA ASP A 223 -12.53 28.36 8.71
C ASP A 223 -11.58 27.30 8.13
N ASN A 224 -10.28 27.47 8.35
CA ASN A 224 -9.24 26.57 7.85
C ASN A 224 -7.93 26.67 8.63
N ALA A 225 -7.01 25.73 8.39
CA ALA A 225 -5.71 25.64 9.07
C ALA A 225 -4.65 26.65 8.60
N VAL A 226 -5.03 27.72 7.88
CA VAL A 226 -4.07 28.75 7.44
C VAL A 226 -3.48 29.45 8.67
N ASN A 227 -2.14 29.52 8.73
CA ASN A 227 -1.47 30.23 9.81
C ASN A 227 -2.01 31.68 9.93
N PRO A 228 -2.52 32.10 11.11
CA PRO A 228 -3.16 33.40 11.30
C PRO A 228 -2.29 34.60 10.93
N ALA A 229 -0.96 34.46 10.95
CA ALA A 229 -0.05 35.50 10.52
C ALA A 229 -0.34 35.98 9.09
N TRP A 230 -0.72 35.06 8.18
CA TRP A 230 -1.13 35.41 6.81
C TRP A 230 -2.21 36.49 6.77
N ARG A 231 -3.20 36.40 7.66
CA ARG A 231 -4.34 37.32 7.68
C ARG A 231 -3.98 38.74 8.08
N ARG A 232 -2.79 38.92 8.66
CA ARG A 232 -2.22 40.20 9.09
C ARG A 232 -1.04 40.66 8.23
N THR A 233 -0.57 39.83 7.29
CA THR A 233 0.59 40.12 6.44
C THR A 233 0.30 41.20 5.42
N VAL A 234 1.25 42.11 5.23
CA VAL A 234 1.28 43.08 4.11
C VAL A 234 2.48 42.83 3.17
N MET A 235 3.52 42.14 3.68
CA MET A 235 4.65 41.70 2.87
C MET A 235 5.05 40.26 3.20
N HIS A 236 5.11 39.40 2.18
CA HIS A 236 5.79 38.11 2.28
C HIS A 236 7.12 38.23 1.53
N ALA A 237 8.22 38.12 2.27
CA ALA A 237 9.56 38.24 1.71
C ALA A 237 10.32 36.93 1.84
N LEU A 238 11.11 36.62 0.82
CA LEU A 238 12.04 35.52 0.72
C LEU A 238 13.44 36.09 0.56
N SER A 239 14.41 35.39 1.14
CA SER A 239 15.82 35.63 0.88
C SER A 239 16.52 34.31 0.63
N SER A 240 17.62 34.36 -0.12
CA SER A 240 18.37 33.17 -0.47
C SER A 240 19.87 33.38 -0.27
N VAL A 241 20.53 32.32 0.19
CA VAL A 241 21.98 32.19 0.21
C VAL A 241 22.39 31.13 -0.82
N ASN A 242 23.46 31.43 -1.55
CA ASN A 242 24.00 30.59 -2.61
C ASN A 242 25.43 30.18 -2.26
N TRP A 243 25.90 29.07 -2.82
CA TRP A 243 27.29 28.63 -2.74
C TRP A 243 27.76 28.09 -4.09
N SER A 244 29.07 27.86 -4.25
CA SER A 244 29.63 27.27 -5.48
C SER A 244 29.14 25.83 -5.67
N PRO A 245 28.84 25.35 -6.90
CA PRO A 245 28.54 23.94 -7.14
C PRO A 245 29.58 22.97 -6.57
N ASP A 246 30.84 23.40 -6.49
CA ASP A 246 31.97 22.61 -5.96
C ASP A 246 32.22 22.82 -4.45
N ALA A 247 31.31 23.51 -3.74
CA ALA A 247 31.47 23.80 -2.32
C ALA A 247 31.49 22.52 -1.47
N THR A 248 32.37 22.48 -0.49
CA THR A 248 32.49 21.40 0.47
C THR A 248 31.28 21.34 1.42
N ALA A 249 31.02 20.17 2.00
CA ALA A 249 29.94 20.00 2.98
C ALA A 249 30.07 20.96 4.19
N GLN A 250 31.31 21.33 4.56
CA GLN A 250 31.58 22.28 5.64
C GLN A 250 31.19 23.70 5.24
N GLU A 251 31.57 24.17 4.05
CA GLU A 251 31.19 25.50 3.54
C GLU A 251 29.68 25.63 3.39
N ILE A 252 29.03 24.59 2.84
CA ILE A 252 27.57 24.53 2.72
C ILE A 252 26.92 24.66 4.10
N THR A 253 27.38 23.88 5.08
CA THR A 253 26.84 23.90 6.45
C THR A 253 27.04 25.26 7.12
N ALA A 254 28.22 25.88 6.95
CA ALA A 254 28.53 27.20 7.50
C ALA A 254 27.65 28.30 6.88
N ALA A 255 27.49 28.30 5.55
CA ALA A 255 26.62 29.23 4.84
C ALA A 255 25.16 29.11 5.31
N ARG A 256 24.66 27.88 5.43
CA ARG A 256 23.31 27.57 5.94
C ARG A 256 23.12 28.02 7.38
N HIS A 257 24.12 27.81 8.24
CA HIS A 257 24.09 28.23 9.63
C HIS A 257 24.03 29.76 9.74
N ASN A 258 24.93 30.48 9.06
CA ASN A 258 24.95 31.94 9.07
C ASN A 258 23.66 32.55 8.49
N PHE A 259 23.14 31.98 7.41
CA PHE A 259 21.87 32.40 6.84
C PHE A 259 20.70 32.22 7.83
N THR A 260 20.62 31.06 8.48
CA THR A 260 19.49 30.71 9.37
C THR A 260 19.50 31.48 10.70
N TYR A 261 20.68 31.61 11.32
CA TYR A 261 20.84 32.17 12.66
C TYR A 261 21.37 33.60 12.67
N GLY A 262 21.87 34.10 11.54
CA GLY A 262 22.24 35.51 11.34
C GLY A 262 21.12 36.27 10.61
N HIS A 263 21.04 36.09 9.30
CA HIS A 263 20.15 36.89 8.44
C HIS A 263 18.66 36.67 8.72
N MET A 264 18.21 35.41 8.73
CA MET A 264 16.81 35.09 9.01
C MET A 264 16.43 35.42 10.46
N GLN A 265 17.39 35.36 11.40
CA GLN A 265 17.13 35.78 12.78
C GLN A 265 16.88 37.28 12.89
N ARG A 266 17.63 38.11 12.15
CA ARG A 266 17.38 39.56 12.06
C ARG A 266 15.95 39.87 11.61
N TRP A 267 15.45 39.12 10.64
CA TRP A 267 14.06 39.26 10.16
C TRP A 267 13.03 38.79 11.19
N ARG A 268 13.34 37.77 12.01
CA ARG A 268 12.46 37.35 13.11
C ARG A 268 12.31 38.43 14.16
N VAL A 269 13.42 39.04 14.59
CA VAL A 269 13.43 40.09 15.62
C VAL A 269 12.52 41.25 15.26
N VAL A 270 12.56 41.72 14.00
CA VAL A 270 11.74 42.88 13.58
C VAL A 270 10.27 42.53 13.30
N THR A 271 9.88 41.25 13.39
CA THR A 271 8.50 40.79 13.13
C THR A 271 7.82 40.17 14.36
N GLU A 272 8.51 40.07 15.49
CA GLU A 272 7.94 39.60 16.75
C GLU A 272 7.24 40.74 17.51
N HIS A 273 6.14 40.43 18.20
CA HIS A 273 5.39 41.40 18.99
C HIS A 273 6.18 41.78 20.26
N GLY A 274 7.12 42.72 20.13
CA GLY A 274 7.81 43.34 21.27
C GLY A 274 9.28 43.65 20.98
N LEU A 275 9.72 44.87 21.32
CA LEU A 275 11.15 45.18 21.44
C LEU A 275 11.77 44.28 22.53
N PRO A 276 13.04 43.88 22.42
CA PRO A 276 13.67 43.00 23.38
C PRO A 276 13.84 43.72 24.73
N THR A 277 13.06 43.36 25.74
CA THR A 277 13.38 43.65 27.14
C THR A 277 14.37 42.59 27.63
N GLU A 278 15.43 43.03 28.32
CA GLU A 278 16.65 42.29 28.68
C GLU A 278 16.50 40.97 29.46
N ASN A 279 15.30 40.43 29.70
CA ASN A 279 15.11 39.17 30.45
C ASN A 279 14.07 38.19 29.86
N ALA A 280 13.75 38.27 28.56
CA ALA A 280 12.88 37.29 27.90
C ALA A 280 13.69 36.22 27.14
N ALA A 281 13.65 34.97 27.61
CA ALA A 281 14.19 33.83 26.87
C ALA A 281 13.45 33.67 25.52
N PRO A 282 14.17 33.39 24.41
CA PRO A 282 13.55 33.31 23.09
C PRO A 282 12.57 32.12 23.01
N PRO A 283 11.36 32.30 22.43
CA PRO A 283 10.48 31.18 22.13
C PRO A 283 11.19 30.21 21.16
N LEU A 284 11.10 28.92 21.49
CA LEU A 284 11.81 27.81 20.85
C LEU A 284 11.76 27.87 19.31
N ALA A 285 12.95 28.02 18.72
CA ALA A 285 13.21 27.86 17.30
C ALA A 285 12.84 26.46 16.80
N VAL A 286 11.92 26.38 15.85
CA VAL A 286 11.57 25.15 15.15
C VAL A 286 12.42 25.04 13.88
N LYS A 287 13.18 23.94 13.76
CA LYS A 287 13.97 23.56 12.58
C LYS A 287 13.10 23.36 11.33
N TRP A 288 13.60 23.84 10.18
CA TRP A 288 13.73 23.18 8.86
C TRP A 288 13.39 24.07 7.64
N TYR A 289 13.99 23.65 6.53
CA TYR A 289 14.09 24.24 5.19
C TYR A 289 12.74 24.42 4.51
N VAL A 290 12.72 25.31 3.50
CA VAL A 290 11.60 25.79 2.67
C VAL A 290 10.36 24.90 2.61
N ALA A 291 9.23 25.60 2.68
CA ALA A 291 7.83 25.20 2.50
C ALA A 291 7.11 24.68 3.76
N VAL A 292 5.89 25.19 3.91
CA VAL A 292 4.87 24.87 4.92
C VAL A 292 4.95 25.67 6.21
N ALA A 293 3.92 26.50 6.37
CA ALA A 293 3.57 27.26 7.55
C ALA A 293 3.71 26.40 8.82
N GLN A 294 4.49 26.88 9.78
CA GLN A 294 4.49 26.30 11.10
C GLN A 294 3.19 26.60 11.84
N TYR A 295 2.68 25.52 12.43
CA TYR A 295 1.78 25.40 13.55
C TYR A 295 1.85 26.57 14.55
N GLN A 296 0.70 27.20 14.78
CA GLN A 296 0.26 27.61 16.11
C GLN A 296 -1.18 27.11 16.27
N LEU A 297 -1.44 26.44 17.40
CA LEU A 297 -2.78 26.19 17.92
C LEU A 297 -3.27 27.48 18.57
N PRO A 298 -4.42 28.03 18.16
CA PRO A 298 -5.28 28.77 19.07
C PRO A 298 -6.72 28.29 18.92
N ASP A 299 -7.02 27.13 19.47
CA ASP A 299 -8.31 26.86 20.14
C ASP A 299 -8.23 25.48 20.79
N ARG A 300 -8.19 25.44 22.12
CA ARG A 300 -8.05 24.18 22.88
C ARG A 300 -9.41 23.50 23.13
N ASP A 301 -10.51 24.12 22.70
CA ASP A 301 -11.86 23.77 23.15
C ASP A 301 -12.81 23.27 22.03
N ARG A 302 -12.32 23.07 20.79
CA ARG A 302 -13.16 22.61 19.67
C ARG A 302 -12.77 21.29 19.00
N ALA A 303 -11.74 20.60 19.48
CA ALA A 303 -11.42 19.26 18.99
C ALA A 303 -12.04 18.19 19.90
N PRO A 304 -13.14 17.51 19.51
CA PRO A 304 -13.58 16.33 20.21
C PRO A 304 -12.73 15.14 19.74
N SER A 305 -11.86 14.72 20.64
CA SER A 305 -11.24 13.38 20.70
C SER A 305 -9.92 13.13 19.94
N LYS A 306 -8.89 12.85 20.76
CA LYS A 306 -8.00 11.70 20.65
C LYS A 306 -7.55 11.36 19.21
N HIS A 307 -6.43 11.93 18.77
CA HIS A 307 -5.35 11.25 17.97
C HIS A 307 -4.35 12.22 17.29
N ALA A 308 -4.46 13.54 17.48
CA ALA A 308 -3.41 14.47 17.04
C ALA A 308 -2.17 14.36 17.96
N LYS A 309 -1.12 13.71 17.44
CA LYS A 309 0.13 13.37 18.13
C LYS A 309 0.93 14.64 18.47
N SER A 310 1.06 14.95 19.76
CA SER A 310 2.17 15.75 20.28
C SER A 310 3.49 14.96 20.16
N ARG A 311 4.61 15.64 19.94
CA ARG A 311 5.93 14.98 19.88
C ARG A 311 6.24 14.32 21.23
N LYS A 312 6.24 12.98 21.27
CA LYS A 312 6.72 12.20 22.43
C LYS A 312 8.21 12.43 22.63
N ILE A 313 8.60 13.21 23.63
CA ILE A 313 10.00 13.42 24.04
C ILE A 313 10.31 12.42 25.16
N LYS A 314 11.34 11.58 24.99
CA LYS A 314 11.76 10.62 26.02
C LYS A 314 12.40 11.34 27.20
N CYS A 315 11.74 11.32 28.36
CA CYS A 315 12.29 11.74 29.64
C CYS A 315 12.94 10.54 30.36
N ASN A 316 14.07 10.76 31.04
CA ASN A 316 14.73 9.73 31.85
C ASN A 316 14.37 9.99 33.32
N LEU A 317 13.42 9.22 33.85
CA LEU A 317 12.86 9.43 35.19
C LEU A 317 13.58 8.54 36.23
N PRO A 318 13.68 8.97 37.50
CA PRO A 318 13.99 8.06 38.60
C PRO A 318 12.90 6.97 38.73
N ASN A 319 13.16 5.97 39.56
CA ASN A 319 12.40 4.71 39.66
C ASN A 319 10.86 4.91 39.64
N ALA A 320 10.12 4.00 39.01
CA ALA A 320 8.68 4.16 38.74
C ALA A 320 7.83 4.32 40.02
N ASP A 321 8.32 3.79 41.15
CA ASP A 321 7.69 3.85 42.46
C ASP A 321 7.88 5.20 43.17
N GLU A 322 8.73 6.08 42.66
CA GLU A 322 9.03 7.39 43.26
C GLU A 322 8.22 8.55 42.64
N LEU A 323 7.44 8.28 41.59
CA LEU A 323 6.63 9.28 40.88
C LEU A 323 5.42 9.73 41.72
N GLY A 324 5.05 11.00 41.60
CA GLY A 324 3.76 11.53 42.04
C GLY A 324 2.61 11.09 41.13
N PRO A 325 1.38 11.60 41.37
CA PRO A 325 0.20 11.21 40.61
C PRO A 325 0.39 11.40 39.10
N LEU A 326 0.10 10.36 38.31
CA LEU A 326 0.22 10.40 36.86
C LEU A 326 -0.80 11.38 36.24
N GLY A 327 -0.41 12.05 35.15
CA GLY A 327 -1.22 13.09 34.52
C GLY A 327 -1.16 14.46 35.21
N SER A 328 -0.34 14.59 36.27
CA SER A 328 -0.03 15.86 36.92
C SER A 328 1.47 16.18 36.88
N SER A 329 1.83 17.46 36.97
CA SER A 329 3.23 17.89 36.93
C SER A 329 3.98 17.34 38.15
N GLN A 330 5.11 16.69 37.92
CA GLN A 330 5.99 16.20 38.97
C GLN A 330 6.67 17.36 39.71
N SER A 331 6.96 17.17 41.00
CA SER A 331 7.77 18.14 41.76
C SER A 331 9.17 18.27 41.16
N PRO A 332 9.90 19.36 41.43
CA PRO A 332 11.26 19.55 40.90
C PRO A 332 12.19 18.38 41.22
N GLU A 333 12.13 17.80 42.43
CA GLU A 333 13.00 16.66 42.80
C GLU A 333 12.69 15.39 41.99
N LYS A 334 11.42 15.22 41.57
CA LYS A 334 10.90 14.03 40.85
C LYS A 334 10.82 14.22 39.34
N SER A 335 11.02 15.45 38.86
CA SER A 335 11.08 15.80 37.45
C SER A 335 12.38 15.29 36.82
N CYS A 336 12.31 14.81 35.57
CA CYS A 336 13.52 14.38 34.89
C CYS A 336 14.53 15.54 34.78
N GLU A 337 15.82 15.22 34.82
CA GLU A 337 16.93 16.19 34.78
C GLU A 337 16.78 17.22 33.64
N ARG A 338 16.22 16.75 32.51
CA ARG A 338 15.98 17.56 31.32
C ARG A 338 14.79 18.51 31.43
N CYS A 339 13.71 18.11 32.10
CA CYS A 339 12.58 19.02 32.36
C CYS A 339 12.98 20.09 33.37
N ARG A 340 13.79 19.72 34.37
CA ARG A 340 14.39 20.68 35.30
C ARG A 340 15.30 21.68 34.61
N SER A 341 16.22 21.20 33.77
CA SER A 341 17.19 22.08 33.10
C SER A 341 16.58 22.99 32.03
N LEU A 342 15.41 22.63 31.51
CA LEU A 342 14.67 23.41 30.52
C LEU A 342 13.48 24.18 31.13
N ASN A 343 13.31 24.14 32.45
CA ASN A 343 12.21 24.77 33.19
C ASN A 343 10.81 24.40 32.64
N LEU A 344 10.60 23.13 32.32
CA LEU A 344 9.36 22.57 31.77
C LEU A 344 8.60 21.76 32.83
N GLU A 345 7.27 21.77 32.76
CA GLU A 345 6.43 20.84 33.53
C GLU A 345 6.70 19.39 33.09
N CYS A 346 7.07 18.54 34.05
CA CYS A 346 7.32 17.12 33.81
C CYS A 346 6.04 16.35 34.11
N ILE A 347 5.21 16.06 33.12
CA ILE A 347 3.96 15.29 33.30
C ILE A 347 4.17 13.87 32.80
N VAL A 348 3.93 12.88 33.67
CA VAL A 348 4.13 11.46 33.35
C VAL A 348 2.78 10.77 33.24
N GLU A 349 2.52 10.12 32.11
CA GLU A 349 1.28 9.36 31.87
C GLU A 349 1.58 7.89 31.59
N ARG A 350 0.69 6.98 32.02
CA ARG A 350 0.74 5.57 31.63
C ARG A 350 0.28 5.42 30.19
N ALA A 351 1.18 5.04 29.30
CA ALA A 351 0.84 4.75 27.91
C ALA A 351 0.57 3.25 27.71
N THR A 352 -0.63 2.88 27.26
CA THR A 352 -0.96 1.53 26.75
C THR A 352 -0.50 1.32 25.29
N LEU A 353 -0.09 2.38 24.59
CA LEU A 353 0.46 2.31 23.22
C LEU A 353 1.83 3.01 23.12
N GLY A 354 2.86 2.19 23.31
CA GLY A 354 4.26 2.43 22.97
C GLY A 354 4.97 1.10 22.82
N ARG A 355 5.89 0.96 21.86
CA ARG A 355 6.85 -0.16 21.88
C ARG A 355 7.55 -0.14 23.24
N PRO A 356 7.66 -1.28 23.97
CA PRO A 356 8.56 -1.35 25.10
C PRO A 356 9.97 -0.96 24.65
N SER A 357 10.75 -0.34 25.53
CA SER A 357 12.19 -0.18 25.30
C SER A 357 12.79 -1.54 24.99
N LEU A 358 13.40 -1.69 23.80
CA LEU A 358 14.47 -2.67 23.64
C LEU A 358 15.51 -2.32 24.71
N LYS A 359 15.67 -3.19 25.71
CA LYS A 359 16.88 -3.21 26.53
C LYS A 359 18.03 -3.44 25.56
N ARG A 360 18.65 -2.37 25.07
CA ARG A 360 19.98 -2.45 24.49
C ARG A 360 20.90 -2.66 25.68
N GLU A 361 21.46 -3.85 25.81
CA GLU A 361 22.67 -4.01 26.59
C GLU A 361 23.69 -2.99 26.05
N ARG A 362 24.19 -2.15 26.95
CA ARG A 362 25.35 -1.31 26.66
C ARG A 362 26.47 -2.27 26.32
N LEU A 363 26.85 -2.33 25.04
CA LEU A 363 28.15 -2.83 24.62
C LEU A 363 29.21 -2.13 25.47
N GLN A 364 29.74 -2.84 26.45
CA GLN A 364 31.00 -2.49 27.07
C GLN A 364 32.04 -2.41 25.93
N ARG A 365 32.87 -1.36 25.97
CA ARG A 365 34.00 -1.18 25.05
C ARG A 365 34.77 -2.50 24.96
N ALA A 366 34.69 -3.17 23.82
CA ALA A 366 35.55 -4.30 23.52
C ALA A 366 36.97 -3.77 23.28
N THR A 367 37.87 -4.14 24.18
CA THR A 367 39.32 -4.09 24.01
C THR A 367 39.70 -4.91 22.77
N PRO A 368 40.73 -4.51 21.98
CA PRO A 368 41.07 -5.25 20.77
C PRO A 368 41.72 -6.58 21.14
N LEU A 369 41.09 -7.69 20.74
CA LEU A 369 41.68 -9.02 20.84
C LEU A 369 42.05 -9.55 19.44
N SER A 370 43.23 -10.16 19.44
CA SER A 370 44.07 -10.64 18.35
C SER A 370 43.37 -11.48 17.25
N PRO A 371 43.84 -11.42 15.99
CA PRO A 371 43.34 -12.24 14.90
C PRO A 371 43.91 -13.65 15.00
N ASN A 372 43.13 -14.62 15.46
CA ASN A 372 43.20 -16.02 15.01
C ASN A 372 42.16 -16.90 15.72
N SER A 373 41.04 -17.14 15.05
CA SER A 373 40.30 -18.42 15.06
C SER A 373 39.03 -18.26 14.21
N ARG A 374 39.19 -18.32 12.88
CA ARG A 374 38.10 -18.79 12.02
C ARG A 374 38.23 -20.31 11.95
N LYS A 375 37.26 -21.02 12.51
CA LYS A 375 36.90 -22.34 12.03
C LYS A 375 35.52 -22.21 11.42
N ASP A 376 35.48 -22.50 10.13
CA ASP A 376 34.32 -22.57 9.27
C ASP A 376 33.31 -23.57 9.82
N ASP A 377 32.09 -23.11 10.07
CA ASP A 377 30.88 -23.94 10.06
C ASP A 377 29.67 -23.02 9.81
N ASP A 378 29.54 -22.52 8.58
CA ASP A 378 28.37 -21.79 8.11
C ASP A 378 27.93 -22.39 6.76
N SER A 379 27.09 -23.42 6.83
CA SER A 379 26.14 -23.68 5.76
C SER A 379 24.98 -22.70 5.92
N PRO A 380 24.53 -21.99 4.87
CA PRO A 380 23.51 -20.95 4.99
C PRO A 380 22.15 -21.62 5.23
N SER A 381 21.83 -21.94 6.48
CA SER A 381 20.46 -22.21 6.88
C SER A 381 19.69 -20.89 6.78
N ILE A 382 18.73 -20.85 5.86
CA ILE A 382 17.86 -19.71 5.62
C ILE A 382 17.07 -19.46 6.92
N ILE A 383 17.37 -18.33 7.56
CA ILE A 383 16.90 -17.88 8.89
C ILE A 383 15.37 -18.02 9.06
N PRO A 384 14.87 -18.39 10.25
CA PRO A 384 13.48 -18.81 10.45
C PRO A 384 12.55 -17.59 10.42
N LEU A 385 11.76 -17.47 9.36
CA LEU A 385 10.54 -16.68 9.41
C LEU A 385 9.70 -17.26 10.55
N GLU A 386 9.31 -16.43 11.53
CA GLU A 386 8.44 -16.76 12.69
C GLU A 386 7.02 -17.14 12.23
N ILE A 387 6.86 -17.99 11.20
CA ILE A 387 5.59 -18.36 10.57
C ILE A 387 4.71 -19.15 11.53
N LYS A 388 5.32 -19.91 12.45
CA LYS A 388 4.66 -20.67 13.51
C LYS A 388 3.73 -19.79 14.37
N ASP A 389 4.16 -18.58 14.69
CA ASP A 389 3.41 -17.61 15.50
C ASP A 389 2.12 -17.10 14.83
N TYR A 390 1.93 -17.40 13.54
CA TYR A 390 0.76 -17.00 12.76
C TYR A 390 -0.17 -18.18 12.41
N LEU A 391 0.14 -19.40 12.86
CA LEU A 391 -0.75 -20.57 12.71
C LEU A 391 -1.75 -20.62 13.87
N ALA A 392 -3.02 -20.81 13.55
CA ALA A 392 -4.11 -20.74 14.52
C ALA A 392 -4.03 -21.80 15.65
N THR A 393 -3.28 -22.88 15.44
CA THR A 393 -3.19 -24.06 16.32
C THR A 393 -1.96 -24.07 17.24
N GLU A 394 -0.97 -23.17 17.04
CA GLU A 394 0.24 -23.09 17.88
C GLU A 394 0.18 -21.96 18.92
N ALA A 395 -0.82 -21.08 18.87
CA ALA A 395 -0.96 -19.95 19.79
C ALA A 395 -1.45 -20.32 21.21
N ILE A 396 -1.69 -21.60 21.51
CA ILE A 396 -2.40 -22.04 22.73
C ILE A 396 -1.45 -22.64 23.80
N ASP A 397 -0.24 -23.11 23.45
CA ASP A 397 0.57 -23.92 24.38
C ASP A 397 1.62 -23.15 25.21
N ASP A 398 2.09 -21.98 24.77
CA ASP A 398 3.16 -21.23 25.47
C ASP A 398 2.65 -19.92 26.09
N LEU A 399 1.75 -20.02 27.08
CA LEU A 399 1.39 -18.89 27.95
C LEU A 399 2.51 -18.46 28.91
N GLY A 400 3.74 -18.93 28.68
CA GLY A 400 4.89 -18.66 29.53
C GLY A 400 6.20 -18.48 28.77
N THR A 401 6.27 -17.72 27.66
CA THR A 401 7.42 -16.81 27.32
C THR A 401 7.40 -16.20 25.91
N THR A 402 6.44 -16.47 25.02
CA THR A 402 6.40 -15.82 23.70
C THR A 402 5.58 -14.52 23.70
N LYS A 403 6.20 -13.47 23.16
CA LYS A 403 5.79 -12.06 23.25
C LYS A 403 4.70 -11.73 22.21
N ALA A 404 3.46 -11.52 22.66
CA ALA A 404 2.54 -10.48 22.19
C ALA A 404 2.31 -10.32 20.65
N LEU A 405 1.54 -11.22 20.03
CA LEU A 405 0.70 -10.84 18.88
C LEU A 405 -0.67 -10.40 19.42
N GLY A 406 -1.10 -9.15 19.14
CA GLY A 406 -2.43 -8.69 19.56
C GLY A 406 -3.55 -9.39 18.79
N GLU A 407 -4.68 -9.65 19.45
CA GLU A 407 -5.84 -10.41 18.92
C GLU A 407 -6.31 -9.94 17.53
N GLN A 408 -6.38 -8.61 17.34
CA GLN A 408 -6.76 -8.01 16.06
C GLN A 408 -5.77 -8.35 14.92
N ARG A 409 -4.47 -8.40 15.22
CA ARG A 409 -3.46 -8.76 14.22
C ARG A 409 -3.56 -10.24 13.88
N LEU A 410 -3.74 -11.11 14.87
CA LEU A 410 -3.89 -12.54 14.63
C LEU A 410 -5.11 -12.82 13.75
N PHE A 411 -6.26 -12.20 14.06
CA PHE A 411 -7.46 -12.28 13.24
C PHE A 411 -7.21 -11.88 11.78
N GLN A 412 -6.62 -10.70 11.57
CA GLN A 412 -6.32 -10.22 10.22
C GLN A 412 -5.36 -11.17 9.50
N THR A 413 -4.39 -11.78 10.17
CA THR A 413 -3.50 -12.74 9.52
C THR A 413 -4.13 -14.12 9.27
N THR A 414 -5.11 -14.52 10.07
CA THR A 414 -5.83 -15.80 9.90
C THR A 414 -6.88 -15.69 8.80
N VAL A 415 -7.58 -14.57 8.73
CA VAL A 415 -8.66 -14.32 7.77
C VAL A 415 -8.11 -13.75 6.46
N GLU A 416 -7.07 -12.92 6.52
CA GLU A 416 -6.56 -12.19 5.36
C GLU A 416 -5.11 -12.51 5.03
N PHE A 417 -4.93 -13.22 3.92
CA PHE A 417 -3.61 -13.69 3.50
C PHE A 417 -2.63 -12.54 3.23
N GLN A 418 -3.09 -11.41 2.71
CA GLN A 418 -2.23 -10.27 2.41
C GLN A 418 -1.62 -9.68 3.68
N TYR A 419 -2.39 -9.66 4.77
CA TYR A 419 -1.94 -9.23 6.09
C TYR A 419 -0.96 -10.23 6.69
N PHE A 420 -1.22 -11.54 6.52
CA PHE A 420 -0.26 -12.59 6.89
C PHE A 420 1.09 -12.37 6.19
N PHE A 421 1.07 -12.25 4.87
CA PHE A 421 2.28 -12.14 4.06
C PHE A 421 3.10 -10.87 4.39
N ALA A 422 2.43 -9.73 4.55
CA ALA A 422 3.07 -8.48 4.97
C ALA A 422 3.63 -8.57 6.40
N SER A 423 2.94 -9.26 7.31
CA SER A 423 3.39 -9.42 8.72
C SER A 423 4.61 -10.32 8.82
N VAL A 424 4.62 -11.42 8.06
CA VAL A 424 5.74 -12.36 7.95
C VAL A 424 7.01 -11.64 7.44
N LEU A 425 6.87 -10.74 6.46
CA LEU A 425 8.01 -10.05 5.85
C LEU A 425 8.41 -8.73 6.54
N ALA A 426 7.61 -8.23 7.48
CA ALA A 426 7.82 -6.91 8.08
C ALA A 426 9.18 -6.73 8.81
N LYS A 427 9.83 -7.83 9.21
CA LYS A 427 11.12 -7.82 9.92
C LYS A 427 12.29 -8.31 9.04
N ASP A 428 12.04 -8.79 7.83
CA ASP A 428 13.09 -9.33 6.97
C ASP A 428 13.86 -8.19 6.30
N ARG A 429 15.17 -8.12 6.57
CA ARG A 429 16.04 -7.05 6.07
C ARG A 429 16.55 -7.30 4.65
N ILE A 430 16.47 -8.54 4.17
CA ILE A 430 16.94 -8.91 2.84
C ILE A 430 15.86 -8.60 1.80
N PHE A 431 14.58 -8.71 2.15
CA PHE A 431 13.49 -8.48 1.21
C PHE A 431 13.51 -7.05 0.62
N GLY A 432 13.71 -6.95 -0.70
CA GLY A 432 13.80 -5.66 -1.40
C GLY A 432 15.11 -4.89 -1.21
N ALA A 433 16.14 -5.49 -0.60
CA ALA A 433 17.44 -4.86 -0.34
C ALA A 433 18.25 -4.53 -1.61
N THR A 434 17.92 -5.09 -2.77
CA THR A 434 18.63 -4.83 -4.04
C THR A 434 17.78 -4.05 -5.05
N ILE A 435 16.60 -3.57 -4.67
CA ILE A 435 15.76 -2.74 -5.54
C ILE A 435 16.51 -1.43 -5.86
N PRO A 436 16.77 -1.14 -7.16
CA PRO A 436 17.42 0.10 -7.56
C PRO A 436 16.52 1.30 -7.27
N THR A 437 17.11 2.38 -6.76
CA THR A 437 16.39 3.63 -6.50
C THR A 437 17.04 4.78 -7.27
N SER A 438 16.26 5.46 -8.11
CA SER A 438 16.75 6.68 -8.76
C SER A 438 16.62 7.85 -7.78
N THR A 439 17.66 8.68 -7.71
CA THR A 439 17.68 9.93 -6.93
C THR A 439 17.46 11.18 -7.79
N SER A 440 17.41 11.02 -9.11
CA SER A 440 17.16 12.08 -10.10
C SER A 440 16.07 11.66 -11.09
N GLY A 441 15.51 12.65 -11.81
CA GLY A 441 14.62 12.40 -12.94
C GLY A 441 15.32 11.61 -14.04
N TRP A 442 14.57 10.76 -14.73
CA TRP A 442 15.03 9.99 -15.87
C TRP A 442 15.15 10.88 -17.11
N THR A 443 16.26 10.79 -17.84
CA THR A 443 16.56 11.71 -18.95
C THR A 443 16.72 11.03 -20.32
N THR A 444 16.85 9.71 -20.36
CA THR A 444 17.08 8.97 -21.62
C THR A 444 15.76 8.44 -22.20
N PRO A 445 15.34 8.78 -23.41
CA PRO A 445 14.12 8.24 -23.99
C PRO A 445 14.13 6.69 -24.04
N LEU A 446 13.05 6.05 -23.55
CA LEU A 446 12.96 4.58 -23.54
C LEU A 446 13.04 3.93 -24.94
N PRO A 447 12.51 4.54 -26.03
CA PRO A 447 12.66 4.00 -27.39
C PRO A 447 14.11 3.95 -27.90
N GLU A 448 15.02 4.73 -27.32
CA GLU A 448 16.47 4.65 -27.63
C GLU A 448 17.13 3.47 -26.91
N LEU A 449 16.63 3.10 -25.73
CA LEU A 449 17.15 1.98 -24.94
C LEU A 449 16.68 0.62 -25.48
N VAL A 450 15.45 0.57 -26.01
CA VAL A 450 14.82 -0.65 -26.54
C VAL A 450 14.43 -0.42 -27.99
N SER A 451 15.20 -1.02 -28.91
CA SER A 451 14.96 -0.95 -30.35
C SER A 451 13.63 -1.61 -30.75
N HIS A 452 13.12 -1.31 -31.94
CA HIS A 452 11.89 -1.94 -32.46
C HIS A 452 11.98 -3.47 -32.53
N GLU A 453 13.13 -4.00 -32.98
CA GLU A 453 13.40 -5.45 -33.03
C GLU A 453 13.42 -6.07 -31.64
N MET A 454 14.08 -5.41 -30.68
CA MET A 454 14.11 -5.85 -29.29
C MET A 454 12.72 -5.81 -28.66
N ALA A 455 11.95 -4.73 -28.89
CA ALA A 455 10.58 -4.60 -28.42
C ALA A 455 9.71 -5.74 -28.95
N THR A 456 9.84 -6.10 -30.23
CA THR A 456 9.11 -7.23 -30.86
C THR A 456 9.49 -8.56 -30.21
N ALA A 457 10.78 -8.79 -29.98
CA ALA A 457 11.25 -10.04 -29.39
C ALA A 457 10.87 -10.16 -27.90
N LEU A 458 10.89 -9.07 -27.14
CA LEU A 458 10.38 -9.00 -25.76
C LEU A 458 8.85 -9.16 -25.72
N ASP A 459 8.14 -8.65 -26.73
CA ASP A 459 6.68 -8.75 -26.84
C ASP A 459 6.22 -10.21 -26.85
N ASN A 460 6.96 -11.08 -27.56
CA ASN A 460 6.69 -12.51 -27.64
C ASN A 460 6.79 -13.23 -26.29
N GLU A 461 7.55 -12.68 -25.33
CA GLU A 461 7.67 -13.25 -23.98
C GLU A 461 6.48 -12.85 -23.07
N LEU A 462 5.62 -11.93 -23.51
CA LEU A 462 4.47 -11.41 -22.76
C LEU A 462 3.13 -12.09 -23.08
N VAL A 463 3.15 -13.20 -23.83
CA VAL A 463 1.95 -13.93 -24.26
C VAL A 463 1.02 -14.30 -23.10
N TRP A 464 1.56 -14.77 -21.98
CA TRP A 464 0.78 -15.10 -20.78
C TRP A 464 0.17 -13.85 -20.13
N HIS A 465 0.86 -12.72 -20.12
CA HIS A 465 0.31 -11.48 -19.56
C HIS A 465 -0.88 -10.97 -20.39
N ARG A 466 -0.80 -11.05 -21.72
CA ARG A 466 -1.92 -10.74 -22.63
C ARG A 466 -3.07 -11.72 -22.51
N PHE A 467 -2.79 -12.98 -22.17
CA PHE A 467 -3.82 -13.99 -22.04
C PHE A 467 -4.81 -13.66 -20.93
N PHE A 468 -4.29 -13.15 -19.80
CA PHE A 468 -5.08 -12.79 -18.62
C PHE A 468 -5.53 -11.33 -18.57
N LEU A 469 -4.75 -10.35 -19.08
CA LEU A 469 -5.10 -8.92 -19.08
C LEU A 469 -5.77 -8.52 -20.40
N PRO A 470 -7.08 -8.19 -20.44
CA PRO A 470 -7.80 -7.91 -21.68
C PRO A 470 -7.24 -6.73 -22.49
N ASN A 471 -6.88 -5.64 -21.81
CA ASN A 471 -6.45 -4.37 -22.42
C ASN A 471 -4.94 -4.16 -22.39
N LEU A 472 -4.14 -5.22 -22.45
CA LEU A 472 -2.68 -5.09 -22.46
C LEU A 472 -2.16 -4.73 -23.86
N PRO A 473 -1.65 -3.50 -24.11
CA PRO A 473 -1.10 -3.13 -25.41
C PRO A 473 0.22 -3.86 -25.69
N SER A 474 0.59 -3.99 -26.98
CA SER A 474 1.90 -4.53 -27.35
C SER A 474 3.02 -3.52 -27.07
N LEU A 475 4.20 -3.99 -26.71
CA LEU A 475 5.41 -3.18 -26.55
C LEU A 475 5.70 -2.36 -27.81
N VAL A 476 5.49 -2.94 -28.99
CA VAL A 476 5.66 -2.24 -30.27
C VAL A 476 4.67 -1.07 -30.40
N SER A 477 3.40 -1.27 -30.05
CA SER A 477 2.38 -0.21 -30.07
C SER A 477 2.74 0.93 -29.12
N ILE A 478 3.15 0.61 -27.88
CA ILE A 478 3.54 1.63 -26.89
C ILE A 478 4.80 2.38 -27.36
N ARG A 479 5.79 1.67 -27.89
CA ARG A 479 7.02 2.27 -28.41
C ARG A 479 6.72 3.31 -29.49
N ASN A 480 5.86 2.97 -30.44
CA ASN A 480 5.47 3.89 -31.51
C ASN A 480 4.75 5.13 -30.96
N ARG A 481 3.92 4.98 -29.90
CA ARG A 481 3.31 6.13 -29.21
C ARG A 481 4.36 7.03 -28.55
N LEU A 482 5.34 6.44 -27.86
CA LEU A 482 6.44 7.19 -27.22
C LEU A 482 7.31 7.94 -28.24
N GLU A 483 7.49 7.41 -29.45
CA GLU A 483 8.22 8.11 -30.52
C GLU A 483 7.42 9.26 -31.15
N LEU A 484 6.09 9.10 -31.26
CA LEU A 484 5.20 10.12 -31.82
C LEU A 484 4.98 11.30 -30.88
N ASP A 485 4.79 11.05 -29.58
CA ASP A 485 4.51 12.08 -28.59
C ASP A 485 5.75 12.92 -28.24
N GLY A 486 6.97 12.36 -28.42
CA GLY A 486 8.22 12.99 -27.99
C GLY A 486 8.44 12.92 -26.47
N PRO A 487 9.67 13.17 -25.97
CA PRO A 487 10.04 12.96 -24.57
C PRO A 487 9.32 13.88 -23.57
N ASP A 488 8.85 15.05 -24.00
CA ASP A 488 8.22 16.05 -23.12
C ASP A 488 6.69 15.89 -22.99
N PHE A 489 6.03 15.12 -23.87
CA PHE A 489 4.57 14.97 -23.89
C PHE A 489 4.08 13.55 -23.57
N ALA A 490 4.96 12.55 -23.56
CA ALA A 490 4.61 11.19 -23.18
C ALA A 490 4.17 11.12 -21.71
N SER A 491 2.94 10.64 -21.47
CA SER A 491 2.41 10.44 -20.12
C SER A 491 3.35 9.58 -19.27
N SER A 492 3.55 9.96 -18.00
CA SER A 492 4.32 9.16 -17.04
C SER A 492 3.80 7.72 -16.92
N ALA A 493 2.49 7.50 -17.12
CA ALA A 493 1.88 6.19 -17.19
C ALA A 493 2.34 5.36 -18.40
N THR A 494 2.42 5.97 -19.59
CA THR A 494 2.86 5.28 -20.83
C THR A 494 4.33 4.87 -20.74
N ASN A 495 5.19 5.79 -20.23
CA ASN A 495 6.61 5.52 -19.97
C ASN A 495 6.78 4.37 -18.96
N LEU A 496 6.06 4.43 -17.85
CA LEU A 496 6.11 3.39 -16.82
C LEU A 496 5.58 2.06 -17.32
N LEU A 497 4.50 2.05 -18.12
CA LEU A 497 3.94 0.83 -18.72
C LEU A 497 4.97 0.14 -19.63
N PHE A 498 5.62 0.90 -20.52
CA PHE A 498 6.65 0.37 -21.40
C PHE A 498 7.79 -0.26 -20.60
N ALA A 499 8.31 0.47 -19.61
CA ALA A 499 9.41 0.00 -18.78
C ALA A 499 9.04 -1.27 -17.98
N LEU A 500 7.83 -1.32 -17.39
CA LEU A 500 7.34 -2.49 -16.67
C LEU A 500 7.22 -3.72 -17.58
N LEU A 501 6.66 -3.58 -18.77
CA LEU A 501 6.53 -4.68 -19.73
C LEU A 501 7.91 -5.20 -20.19
N CYS A 502 8.87 -4.30 -20.43
CA CYS A 502 10.23 -4.72 -20.73
C CYS A 502 10.88 -5.45 -19.54
N LEU A 503 10.70 -4.99 -18.31
CA LEU A 503 11.23 -5.67 -17.12
C LEU A 503 10.63 -7.07 -16.97
N ILE A 504 9.31 -7.20 -17.15
CA ILE A 504 8.59 -8.47 -17.10
C ILE A 504 9.20 -9.44 -18.12
N ALA A 505 9.33 -9.03 -19.39
CA ALA A 505 9.89 -9.86 -20.45
C ALA A 505 11.37 -10.21 -20.21
N LEU A 506 12.19 -9.29 -19.71
CA LEU A 506 13.60 -9.56 -19.35
C LEU A 506 13.75 -10.49 -18.14
N ASP A 507 12.69 -10.67 -17.36
CA ASP A 507 12.69 -11.63 -16.27
C ASP A 507 12.35 -13.06 -16.71
N THR A 508 11.70 -13.22 -17.87
CA THR A 508 11.38 -14.55 -18.41
C THR A 508 12.47 -15.14 -19.30
N THR A 509 13.36 -14.30 -19.86
CA THR A 509 14.33 -14.68 -20.88
C THR A 509 15.72 -14.10 -20.63
N ASP A 510 16.78 -14.89 -20.84
CA ASP A 510 18.18 -14.43 -20.74
C ASP A 510 18.80 -14.13 -22.12
N LYS A 511 18.01 -14.21 -23.20
CA LYS A 511 18.46 -14.01 -24.60
C LYS A 511 19.25 -12.70 -24.79
N PHE A 512 18.89 -11.65 -24.04
CA PHE A 512 19.46 -10.31 -24.17
C PHE A 512 20.59 -10.00 -23.17
N VAL A 513 20.81 -10.86 -22.16
CA VAL A 513 21.82 -10.63 -21.12
C VAL A 513 23.24 -10.56 -21.71
N PRO A 514 23.66 -11.43 -22.65
CA PRO A 514 25.01 -11.36 -23.22
C PRO A 514 25.27 -10.09 -24.04
N GLN A 515 24.25 -9.58 -24.73
CA GLN A 515 24.36 -8.42 -25.62
C GLN A 515 24.21 -7.10 -24.85
N HIS A 516 23.37 -7.07 -23.82
CA HIS A 516 23.08 -5.87 -23.03
C HIS A 516 23.06 -6.16 -21.52
N PRO A 517 24.22 -6.38 -20.87
CA PRO A 517 24.29 -6.84 -19.48
C PRO A 517 23.73 -5.84 -18.45
N ARG A 518 23.65 -4.54 -18.80
CA ARG A 518 23.10 -3.49 -17.93
C ARG A 518 21.64 -3.15 -18.21
N LEU A 519 21.04 -3.66 -19.30
CA LEU A 519 19.71 -3.23 -19.76
C LEU A 519 18.66 -3.36 -18.65
N LYS A 520 18.61 -4.51 -17.99
CA LYS A 520 17.65 -4.76 -16.91
C LYS A 520 17.79 -3.77 -15.76
N TRP A 521 19.02 -3.52 -15.31
CA TRP A 521 19.31 -2.55 -14.24
C TRP A 521 18.88 -1.14 -14.66
N THR A 522 19.20 -0.74 -15.90
CA THR A 522 18.82 0.54 -16.49
C THR A 522 17.29 0.71 -16.53
N ILE A 523 16.54 -0.34 -16.94
CA ILE A 523 15.07 -0.33 -16.93
C ILE A 523 14.51 -0.27 -15.51
N GLN A 524 15.12 -0.95 -14.53
CA GLN A 524 14.69 -0.84 -13.13
C GLN A 524 14.86 0.58 -12.57
N LEU A 525 15.92 1.29 -12.97
CA LEU A 525 16.11 2.69 -12.60
C LEU A 525 15.05 3.60 -13.26
N SER A 526 14.70 3.36 -14.52
CA SER A 526 13.63 4.13 -15.17
C SER A 526 12.26 3.89 -14.53
N ILE A 527 11.94 2.64 -14.17
CA ILE A 527 10.74 2.29 -13.39
C ILE A 527 10.73 3.02 -12.05
N SER A 528 11.86 3.06 -11.34
CA SER A 528 11.96 3.77 -10.07
C SER A 528 11.69 5.27 -10.23
N SER A 529 12.18 5.88 -11.30
CA SER A 529 11.98 7.30 -11.59
C SER A 529 10.54 7.63 -12.00
N TYR A 530 10.03 6.99 -13.08
CA TYR A 530 8.65 7.21 -13.54
C TYR A 530 7.62 6.74 -12.51
N GLY A 531 7.95 5.72 -11.72
CA GLY A 531 7.11 5.23 -10.62
C GLY A 531 6.92 6.26 -9.51
N GLN A 532 7.95 7.04 -9.17
CA GLN A 532 7.80 8.12 -8.20
C GLN A 532 6.82 9.18 -8.72
N GLU A 533 7.00 9.63 -9.96
CA GLU A 533 6.09 10.59 -10.59
C GLU A 533 4.65 10.07 -10.65
N PHE A 534 4.48 8.83 -11.10
CA PHE A 534 3.17 8.17 -11.22
C PHE A 534 2.45 8.04 -9.87
N ILE A 535 3.14 7.64 -8.79
CA ILE A 535 2.51 7.49 -7.47
C ILE A 535 2.02 8.85 -6.93
N PHE A 536 2.78 9.92 -7.16
CA PHE A 536 2.40 11.26 -6.67
C PHE A 536 1.31 11.90 -7.52
N SER A 537 1.25 11.61 -8.81
CA SER A 537 0.27 12.19 -9.72
C SER A 537 -0.11 11.21 -10.84
N PRO A 538 -0.92 10.17 -10.53
CA PRO A 538 -1.30 9.18 -11.53
C PRO A 538 -2.21 9.82 -12.60
N PRO A 539 -1.82 9.79 -13.89
CA PRO A 539 -2.63 10.37 -14.97
C PRO A 539 -3.97 9.65 -15.11
N THR A 540 -5.03 10.37 -15.46
CA THR A 540 -6.33 9.74 -15.81
C THR A 540 -6.25 9.21 -17.25
N HIS A 541 -5.70 8.00 -17.41
CA HIS A 541 -5.44 7.37 -18.71
C HIS A 541 -5.58 5.85 -18.63
N ARG A 542 -5.92 5.18 -19.74
CA ARG A 542 -6.09 3.70 -19.79
C ARG A 542 -4.81 2.96 -19.42
N ASP A 543 -3.65 3.45 -19.86
CA ASP A 543 -2.35 2.87 -19.48
C ASP A 543 -2.12 2.91 -17.97
N SER A 544 -2.62 3.93 -17.26
CA SER A 544 -2.50 4.01 -15.80
C SER A 544 -3.23 2.86 -15.11
N VAL A 545 -4.39 2.46 -15.63
CA VAL A 545 -5.15 1.30 -15.13
C VAL A 545 -4.29 0.04 -15.30
N VAL A 546 -3.75 -0.18 -16.49
CA VAL A 546 -2.91 -1.36 -16.80
C VAL A 546 -1.64 -1.37 -15.95
N VAL A 547 -0.97 -0.23 -15.77
CA VAL A 547 0.19 -0.08 -14.88
C VAL A 547 -0.16 -0.51 -13.46
N CYS A 548 -1.28 -0.04 -12.92
CA CYS A 548 -1.72 -0.40 -11.58
C CYS A 548 -2.00 -1.90 -11.45
N LEU A 549 -2.67 -2.51 -12.43
CA LEU A 549 -2.92 -3.96 -12.44
C LEU A 549 -1.61 -4.75 -12.53
N LEU A 550 -0.67 -4.37 -13.40
CA LEU A 550 0.64 -5.00 -13.52
C LEU A 550 1.48 -4.86 -12.23
N LEU A 551 1.49 -3.67 -11.61
CA LEU A 551 2.14 -3.48 -10.33
C LEU A 551 1.51 -4.36 -9.25
N ALA A 552 0.18 -4.49 -9.23
CA ALA A 552 -0.50 -5.36 -8.29
C ALA A 552 -0.20 -6.86 -8.53
N TYR A 553 -0.11 -7.30 -9.78
CA TYR A 553 0.02 -8.71 -10.15
C TYR A 553 1.44 -9.20 -10.36
N TYR A 554 2.41 -8.36 -10.67
CA TYR A 554 3.75 -8.82 -11.03
C TYR A 554 4.77 -8.48 -9.94
N ARG A 555 4.97 -7.18 -9.67
CA ARG A 555 5.90 -6.70 -8.63
C ARG A 555 5.41 -5.40 -7.99
N PRO A 556 4.65 -5.50 -6.89
CA PRO A 556 4.20 -4.33 -6.12
C PRO A 556 5.34 -3.47 -5.56
N THR A 557 6.52 -4.08 -5.42
CA THR A 557 7.75 -3.47 -4.89
C THR A 557 8.56 -2.70 -5.94
N ALA A 558 8.21 -2.76 -7.23
CA ALA A 558 9.02 -2.20 -8.31
C ALA A 558 9.21 -0.67 -8.22
N VAL A 559 8.26 0.04 -7.61
CA VAL A 559 8.23 1.50 -7.50
C VAL A 559 8.54 2.00 -6.07
N VAL A 560 9.11 1.12 -5.23
CA VAL A 560 9.47 1.47 -3.85
C VAL A 560 10.65 2.44 -3.82
N SER A 561 10.48 3.55 -3.12
CA SER A 561 11.51 4.59 -2.95
C SER A 561 12.51 4.30 -1.81
N SER A 562 12.21 3.32 -0.94
CA SER A 562 13.11 2.94 0.16
C SER A 562 12.99 1.46 0.52
N GLN A 563 14.14 0.80 0.66
CA GLN A 563 14.26 -0.60 1.09
C GLN A 563 13.54 -0.88 2.42
N HIS A 564 13.50 0.09 3.34
CA HIS A 564 12.84 -0.03 4.64
C HIS A 564 11.31 -0.10 4.55
N THR A 565 10.76 0.15 3.36
CA THR A 565 9.32 0.15 3.09
C THR A 565 8.90 -0.94 2.10
N ALA A 566 9.83 -1.74 1.57
CA ALA A 566 9.52 -2.77 0.58
C ALA A 566 8.46 -3.78 1.07
N HIS A 567 8.57 -4.23 2.32
CA HIS A 567 7.57 -5.11 2.95
C HIS A 567 6.17 -4.49 3.05
N LYS A 568 6.07 -3.15 3.07
CA LYS A 568 4.78 -2.44 3.11
C LYS A 568 4.13 -2.33 1.73
N ALA A 569 4.94 -2.30 0.67
CA ALA A 569 4.48 -2.24 -0.71
C ALA A 569 3.88 -3.56 -1.22
N ILE A 570 4.09 -4.67 -0.50
CA ILE A 570 3.45 -5.97 -0.80
C ILE A 570 1.92 -5.89 -0.70
N LYS A 571 1.41 -4.89 0.03
CA LYS A 571 0.00 -4.51 -0.01
C LYS A 571 -0.32 -3.89 -1.37
N SER A 572 -0.46 -4.76 -2.37
CA SER A 572 -0.82 -4.44 -3.75
C SER A 572 -2.18 -3.74 -3.88
N THR A 573 -2.94 -3.65 -2.79
CA THR A 573 -4.27 -3.06 -2.69
C THR A 573 -4.32 -1.59 -3.05
N LEU A 574 -3.25 -0.85 -2.75
CA LEU A 574 -3.14 0.57 -3.13
C LEU A 574 -3.26 0.74 -4.65
N TYR A 575 -2.55 -0.08 -5.44
CA TYR A 575 -2.60 0.03 -6.90
C TYR A 575 -3.98 -0.31 -7.43
N LEU A 576 -4.66 -1.30 -6.84
CA LEU A 576 -6.02 -1.66 -7.21
C LEU A 576 -7.03 -0.55 -6.91
N GLY A 577 -6.90 0.14 -5.76
CA GLY A 577 -7.72 1.31 -5.43
C GLY A 577 -7.47 2.49 -6.37
N ILE A 578 -6.22 2.72 -6.78
CA ILE A 578 -5.88 3.73 -7.80
C ILE A 578 -6.49 3.33 -9.15
N ALA A 579 -6.36 2.06 -9.57
CA ALA A 579 -6.96 1.55 -10.80
C ALA A 579 -8.48 1.74 -10.81
N PHE A 580 -9.16 1.42 -9.71
CA PHE A 580 -10.60 1.62 -9.55
C PHE A 580 -11.00 3.07 -9.79
N LYS A 581 -10.29 4.02 -9.15
CA LYS A 581 -10.61 5.44 -9.27
C LYS A 581 -10.34 6.01 -10.65
N ILE A 582 -9.27 5.56 -11.30
CA ILE A 582 -8.99 5.96 -12.69
C ILE A 582 -10.04 5.36 -13.63
N ALA A 583 -10.41 4.08 -13.45
CA ALA A 583 -11.46 3.43 -14.22
C ALA A 583 -12.84 4.07 -14.01
N GLU A 584 -13.14 4.56 -12.81
CA GLU A 584 -14.35 5.32 -12.50
C GLU A 584 -14.38 6.63 -13.30
N ARG A 585 -13.28 7.39 -13.31
CA ARG A 585 -13.16 8.64 -14.08
C ARG A 585 -13.15 8.43 -15.60
N LEU A 586 -12.66 7.30 -16.07
CA LEU A 586 -12.67 6.91 -17.49
C LEU A 586 -14.00 6.26 -17.91
N GLU A 587 -14.96 6.13 -17.00
CA GLU A 587 -16.24 5.46 -17.25
C GLU A 587 -16.05 4.03 -17.78
N ILE A 588 -15.05 3.30 -17.30
CA ILE A 588 -14.79 1.89 -17.68
C ILE A 588 -15.53 0.92 -16.75
N LEU A 589 -15.87 1.35 -15.54
CA LEU A 589 -16.51 0.48 -14.57
C LEU A 589 -17.89 -0.04 -15.04
N PRO A 590 -18.30 -1.25 -14.63
CA PRO A 590 -19.57 -1.86 -15.04
C PRO A 590 -20.76 -0.96 -14.65
N SER A 591 -21.57 -0.62 -15.65
CA SER A 591 -22.77 0.21 -15.56
C SER A 591 -23.70 -0.10 -16.73
N GLN A 592 -24.98 0.28 -16.63
CA GLN A 592 -25.94 0.10 -17.74
C GLN A 592 -25.52 0.86 -19.01
N LEU A 593 -24.78 1.96 -18.88
CA LEU A 593 -24.29 2.76 -20.00
C LEU A 593 -23.23 2.02 -20.83
N ASN A 594 -22.46 1.14 -20.18
CA ASN A 594 -21.39 0.36 -20.80
C ASN A 594 -21.80 -1.09 -21.03
N LEU A 595 -23.09 -1.38 -20.91
CA LEU A 595 -23.62 -2.72 -21.07
C LEU A 595 -23.68 -3.08 -22.56
N PHE A 596 -22.94 -4.12 -22.91
CA PHE A 596 -22.84 -4.62 -24.28
C PHE A 596 -24.09 -5.44 -24.65
N VAL A 597 -25.09 -4.83 -25.29
CA VAL A 597 -26.37 -5.50 -25.64
C VAL A 597 -26.80 -5.32 -27.11
N GLY A 598 -26.38 -4.27 -27.81
CA GLY A 598 -26.78 -4.01 -29.21
C GLY A 598 -26.12 -4.94 -30.22
N ASP A 599 -26.84 -5.29 -31.31
CA ASP A 599 -26.54 -6.27 -32.39
C ASP A 599 -25.13 -6.90 -32.38
N ILE A 600 -24.91 -7.77 -31.40
CA ILE A 600 -23.66 -8.49 -31.17
C ILE A 600 -23.25 -9.35 -32.38
N THR A 601 -24.19 -9.69 -33.26
CA THR A 601 -23.96 -10.46 -34.49
C THR A 601 -23.52 -9.61 -35.68
N THR A 602 -23.78 -8.30 -35.69
CA THR A 602 -23.47 -7.41 -36.82
C THR A 602 -22.21 -6.57 -36.61
N MET A 603 -21.75 -6.43 -35.36
CA MET A 603 -20.52 -5.70 -35.02
C MET A 603 -19.26 -6.32 -35.64
N ASN A 604 -18.37 -5.46 -36.13
CA ASN A 604 -17.05 -5.88 -36.63
C ASN A 604 -16.18 -6.48 -35.51
N ASN A 605 -15.22 -7.35 -35.86
CA ASN A 605 -14.42 -8.08 -34.87
C ASN A 605 -13.53 -7.18 -34.01
N THR A 606 -12.96 -6.13 -34.57
CA THR A 606 -12.06 -5.20 -33.86
C THR A 606 -12.79 -4.37 -32.81
N GLU A 607 -13.98 -3.88 -33.14
CA GLU A 607 -14.85 -3.12 -32.26
C GLU A 607 -15.41 -4.01 -31.15
N PHE A 608 -15.82 -5.24 -31.50
CA PHE A 608 -16.23 -6.25 -30.51
C PHE A 608 -15.11 -6.54 -29.50
N GLU A 609 -13.90 -6.84 -29.95
CA GLU A 609 -12.75 -7.15 -29.09
C GLU A 609 -12.40 -5.96 -28.17
N HIS A 610 -12.53 -4.73 -28.66
CA HIS A 610 -12.28 -3.54 -27.85
C HIS A 610 -13.34 -3.34 -26.75
N GLN A 611 -14.62 -3.41 -27.12
CA GLN A 611 -15.73 -3.21 -26.17
C GLN A 611 -15.78 -4.34 -25.13
N ILE A 612 -15.57 -5.59 -25.54
CA ILE A 612 -15.55 -6.72 -24.60
C ILE A 612 -14.36 -6.62 -23.65
N ALA A 613 -13.18 -6.19 -24.12
CA ALA A 613 -12.00 -6.04 -23.28
C ALA A 613 -12.17 -4.95 -22.22
N ASP A 614 -12.76 -3.79 -22.57
CA ASP A 614 -13.09 -2.72 -21.63
C ASP A 614 -14.09 -3.20 -20.57
N SER A 615 -15.17 -3.86 -20.99
CA SER A 615 -16.19 -4.40 -20.08
C SER A 615 -15.61 -5.48 -19.14
N LEU A 616 -14.72 -6.35 -19.65
CA LEU A 616 -14.05 -7.38 -18.85
C LEU A 616 -13.06 -6.77 -17.84
N GLN A 617 -12.25 -5.79 -18.26
CA GLN A 617 -11.32 -5.10 -17.38
C GLN A 617 -12.07 -4.31 -16.28
N GLY A 618 -13.19 -3.68 -16.62
CA GLY A 618 -14.05 -3.01 -15.64
C GLY A 618 -14.59 -3.96 -14.57
N LEU A 619 -15.07 -5.16 -14.95
CA LEU A 619 -15.53 -6.18 -14.01
C LEU A 619 -14.39 -6.73 -13.14
N GLU A 620 -13.22 -6.94 -13.72
CA GLU A 620 -12.03 -7.38 -13.00
C GLU A 620 -11.69 -6.38 -11.88
N ILE A 621 -11.56 -5.10 -12.22
CA ILE A 621 -11.27 -4.01 -11.27
C ILE A 621 -12.35 -3.92 -10.19
N LEU A 622 -13.62 -3.94 -10.56
CA LEU A 622 -14.74 -3.87 -9.61
C LEU A 622 -14.71 -5.05 -8.62
N SER A 623 -14.47 -6.27 -9.12
CA SER A 623 -14.42 -7.47 -8.30
C SER A 623 -13.22 -7.46 -7.34
N GLN A 624 -12.08 -6.94 -7.78
CA GLN A 624 -10.86 -6.89 -6.98
C GLN A 624 -10.89 -5.77 -5.95
N ASP A 625 -11.47 -4.61 -6.28
CA ASP A 625 -11.67 -3.51 -5.34
C ASP A 625 -12.54 -3.96 -4.14
N LEU A 626 -13.58 -4.75 -4.43
CA LEU A 626 -14.39 -5.36 -3.38
C LEU A 626 -13.59 -6.35 -2.52
N LEU A 627 -12.62 -7.04 -3.07
CA LEU A 627 -11.82 -8.05 -2.35
C LEU A 627 -10.57 -7.49 -1.66
N LEU A 628 -10.32 -6.17 -1.71
CA LEU A 628 -9.11 -5.54 -1.14
C LEU A 628 -8.97 -5.76 0.36
N ASP A 629 -10.04 -5.48 1.09
CA ASP A 629 -10.10 -5.65 2.55
C ASP A 629 -10.30 -7.10 2.96
N GLY A 630 -10.42 -8.00 1.98
CA GLY A 630 -10.63 -9.42 2.21
C GLY A 630 -11.97 -9.98 1.82
N LEU A 631 -12.03 -11.32 1.80
CA LEU A 631 -13.22 -12.05 1.38
C LEU A 631 -14.31 -12.02 2.47
N LEU A 632 -13.93 -12.04 3.75
CA LEU A 632 -14.90 -12.14 4.86
C LEU A 632 -15.28 -10.79 5.47
N SER A 633 -14.52 -9.73 5.18
CA SER A 633 -14.70 -8.40 5.80
C SER A 633 -15.84 -7.58 5.21
N LYS A 634 -16.37 -7.96 4.04
CA LYS A 634 -17.40 -7.18 3.33
C LYS A 634 -18.81 -7.56 3.76
N PRO A 635 -19.66 -6.58 4.15
CA PRO A 635 -21.02 -6.87 4.56
C PRO A 635 -21.90 -7.27 3.36
N VAL A 636 -22.96 -8.03 3.65
CA VAL A 636 -23.87 -8.59 2.63
C VAL A 636 -24.40 -7.55 1.65
N HIS A 637 -24.73 -6.34 2.12
CA HIS A 637 -25.26 -5.27 1.26
C HIS A 637 -24.22 -4.75 0.26
N SER A 638 -22.94 -4.69 0.64
CA SER A 638 -21.86 -4.29 -0.27
C SER A 638 -21.64 -5.36 -1.34
N LEU A 639 -21.68 -6.64 -0.96
CA LEU A 639 -21.62 -7.76 -1.92
C LEU A 639 -22.80 -7.70 -2.91
N GLN A 640 -24.02 -7.45 -2.42
CA GLN A 640 -25.21 -7.31 -3.24
C GLN A 640 -25.07 -6.18 -4.27
N THR A 641 -24.63 -5.00 -3.85
CA THR A 641 -24.47 -3.83 -4.71
C THR A 641 -23.53 -4.11 -5.89
N VAL A 642 -22.44 -4.83 -5.65
CA VAL A 642 -21.51 -5.22 -6.71
C VAL A 642 -22.10 -6.30 -7.60
N LEU A 643 -22.75 -7.32 -7.04
CA LEU A 643 -23.41 -8.37 -7.82
C LEU A 643 -24.48 -7.81 -8.78
N ASP A 644 -25.26 -6.82 -8.34
CA ASP A 644 -26.28 -6.16 -9.17
C ASP A 644 -25.67 -5.42 -10.37
N ARG A 645 -24.46 -4.87 -10.21
CA ARG A 645 -23.71 -4.24 -11.30
C ARG A 645 -23.09 -5.27 -12.25
N MET A 646 -22.64 -6.41 -11.73
CA MET A 646 -21.98 -7.45 -12.53
C MET A 646 -22.98 -8.32 -13.31
N ALA A 647 -24.13 -8.65 -12.72
CA ALA A 647 -25.07 -9.64 -13.26
C ALA A 647 -25.53 -9.36 -14.69
N PRO A 648 -25.89 -8.12 -15.09
CA PRO A 648 -26.26 -7.82 -16.48
C PRO A 648 -25.13 -8.13 -17.47
N HIS A 649 -23.88 -7.81 -17.13
CA HIS A 649 -22.73 -8.09 -17.99
C HIS A 649 -22.46 -9.60 -18.10
N ILE A 650 -22.54 -10.34 -16.99
CA ILE A 650 -22.37 -11.80 -17.00
C ILE A 650 -23.45 -12.48 -17.86
N GLN A 651 -24.70 -11.98 -17.81
CA GLN A 651 -25.78 -12.45 -18.68
C GLN A 651 -25.50 -12.14 -20.16
N ALA A 652 -25.04 -10.93 -20.47
CA ALA A 652 -24.63 -10.55 -21.82
C ALA A 652 -23.51 -11.45 -22.34
N TYR A 653 -22.48 -11.74 -21.53
CA TYR A 653 -21.38 -12.62 -21.94
C TYR A 653 -21.83 -14.06 -22.22
N ARG A 654 -22.78 -14.59 -21.45
CA ARG A 654 -23.38 -15.90 -21.75
C ARG A 654 -24.10 -15.89 -23.10
N HIS A 655 -24.74 -14.77 -23.46
CA HIS A 655 -25.34 -14.62 -24.78
C HIS A 655 -24.27 -14.54 -25.88
N VAL A 656 -23.20 -13.75 -25.67
CA VAL A 656 -22.06 -13.63 -26.59
C VAL A 656 -21.44 -14.99 -26.91
N VAL A 657 -21.05 -15.76 -25.89
CA VAL A 657 -20.38 -17.06 -26.07
C VAL A 657 -21.28 -18.08 -26.81
N LYS A 658 -22.60 -17.96 -26.69
CA LYS A 658 -23.55 -18.87 -27.36
C LYS A 658 -23.83 -18.51 -28.81
N HIS A 659 -23.77 -17.24 -29.19
CA HIS A 659 -24.27 -16.77 -30.49
C HIS A 659 -23.17 -16.16 -31.39
N ARG A 660 -21.96 -15.93 -30.86
CA ARG A 660 -20.82 -15.38 -31.61
C ARG A 660 -19.59 -16.25 -31.41
N SER A 661 -18.87 -16.54 -32.49
CA SER A 661 -17.56 -17.18 -32.44
C SER A 661 -16.55 -16.26 -31.74
N CYS A 662 -15.96 -16.72 -30.65
CA CYS A 662 -14.95 -15.99 -29.87
C CYS A 662 -13.60 -16.72 -29.92
N SER A 663 -12.51 -15.99 -29.78
CA SER A 663 -11.18 -16.61 -29.61
C SER A 663 -11.10 -17.36 -28.27
N PRO A 664 -10.25 -18.40 -28.14
CA PRO A 664 -10.04 -19.10 -26.87
C PRO A 664 -9.66 -18.14 -25.73
N ARG A 665 -8.91 -17.08 -26.03
CA ARG A 665 -8.54 -16.02 -25.08
C ARG A 665 -9.76 -15.26 -24.55
N VAL A 666 -10.67 -14.81 -25.43
CA VAL A 666 -11.88 -14.10 -25.00
C VAL A 666 -12.79 -15.00 -24.18
N ILE A 667 -12.94 -16.27 -24.58
CA ILE A 667 -13.69 -17.26 -23.78
C ILE A 667 -13.05 -17.39 -22.40
N PHE A 668 -11.73 -17.56 -22.32
CA PHE A 668 -11.01 -17.61 -21.06
C PHE A 668 -11.30 -16.40 -20.17
N GLN A 669 -11.19 -15.18 -20.70
CA GLN A 669 -11.40 -13.94 -19.92
C GLN A 669 -12.86 -13.80 -19.46
N ILE A 670 -13.84 -14.12 -20.31
CA ILE A 670 -15.27 -14.15 -19.94
C ILE A 670 -15.52 -15.13 -18.79
N GLN A 671 -14.98 -16.35 -18.90
CA GLN A 671 -15.19 -17.39 -17.90
C GLN A 671 -14.43 -17.09 -16.61
N TRP A 672 -13.28 -16.42 -16.69
CA TRP A 672 -12.54 -15.92 -15.53
C TRP A 672 -13.35 -14.86 -14.76
N ALA A 673 -13.94 -13.89 -15.47
CA ALA A 673 -14.85 -12.90 -14.87
C ALA A 673 -16.10 -13.56 -14.26
N THR A 674 -16.67 -14.56 -14.95
CA THR A 674 -17.82 -15.35 -14.46
C THR A 674 -17.47 -16.10 -13.18
N SER A 675 -16.25 -16.67 -13.08
CA SER A 675 -15.77 -17.34 -11.87
C SER A 675 -15.73 -16.37 -10.66
N SER A 676 -15.31 -15.13 -10.88
CA SER A 676 -15.25 -14.11 -9.82
C SER A 676 -16.65 -13.69 -9.37
N TYR A 677 -17.61 -13.54 -10.29
CA TYR A 677 -19.02 -13.33 -9.95
C TYR A 677 -19.57 -14.49 -9.11
N MET A 678 -19.32 -15.74 -9.51
CA MET A 678 -19.79 -16.93 -8.78
C MET A 678 -19.21 -17.02 -7.37
N LEU A 679 -17.94 -16.67 -7.17
CA LEU A 679 -17.33 -16.62 -5.83
C LEU A 679 -18.01 -15.58 -4.93
N LEU A 680 -18.33 -14.40 -5.45
CA LEU A 680 -19.02 -13.35 -4.69
C LEU A 680 -20.46 -13.71 -4.36
N GLU A 681 -21.17 -14.32 -5.32
CA GLU A 681 -22.55 -14.81 -5.13
C GLU A 681 -22.59 -15.90 -4.05
N ALA A 682 -21.66 -16.86 -4.13
CA ALA A 682 -21.48 -17.92 -3.16
C ALA A 682 -21.20 -17.37 -1.75
N LEU A 683 -20.25 -16.43 -1.62
CA LEU A 683 -19.92 -15.80 -0.35
C LEU A 683 -21.14 -15.09 0.26
N LYS A 684 -21.87 -14.31 -0.54
CA LYS A 684 -23.10 -13.63 -0.09
C LYS A 684 -24.12 -14.65 0.41
N ALA A 685 -24.34 -15.73 -0.34
CA ALA A 685 -25.26 -16.79 0.05
C ALA A 685 -24.81 -17.48 1.35
N THR A 686 -23.50 -17.72 1.55
CA THR A 686 -22.95 -18.28 2.78
C THR A 686 -23.22 -17.35 3.97
N LYS A 687 -22.99 -16.05 3.79
CA LYS A 687 -23.31 -15.02 4.79
C LYS A 687 -24.80 -14.87 5.09
N GLN A 688 -25.70 -15.22 4.17
CA GLN A 688 -27.15 -15.19 4.43
C GLN A 688 -27.64 -16.51 5.05
N GLY A 689 -27.01 -17.62 4.71
CA GLY A 689 -27.33 -18.96 5.18
C GLY A 689 -26.68 -19.35 6.50
N TRP A 690 -25.75 -18.54 7.03
CA TRP A 690 -24.89 -18.91 8.16
C TRP A 690 -25.63 -19.33 9.42
N GLY A 691 -26.81 -18.75 9.71
CA GLY A 691 -27.59 -19.03 10.91
C GLY A 691 -28.18 -20.44 11.00
N SER A 692 -27.97 -21.29 9.98
CA SER A 692 -28.42 -22.68 9.96
C SER A 692 -27.38 -23.57 9.30
N PRO A 693 -26.81 -24.56 10.02
CA PRO A 693 -25.89 -25.54 9.43
C PRO A 693 -26.51 -26.32 8.29
N GLU A 694 -27.83 -26.58 8.37
CA GLU A 694 -28.60 -27.19 7.28
C GLU A 694 -28.58 -26.32 6.01
N LYS A 695 -28.73 -25.01 6.24
CA LYS A 695 -28.48 -23.90 5.31
C LYS A 695 -27.18 -24.09 4.52
N LEU A 696 -26.11 -24.21 5.29
CA LEU A 696 -24.74 -24.16 4.82
C LEU A 696 -24.33 -25.39 4.02
N TYR A 697 -24.68 -26.60 4.43
CA TYR A 697 -24.27 -27.78 3.64
C TYR A 697 -24.97 -27.83 2.28
N ARG A 698 -26.29 -27.51 2.22
CA ARG A 698 -27.03 -27.52 0.94
C ARG A 698 -26.43 -26.50 -0.02
N LEU A 699 -26.04 -25.35 0.52
CA LEU A 699 -25.40 -24.29 -0.23
C LEU A 699 -24.04 -24.75 -0.80
N VAL A 700 -23.21 -25.43 -0.01
CA VAL A 700 -21.93 -25.97 -0.49
C VAL A 700 -22.13 -26.92 -1.67
N GLU A 701 -23.10 -27.83 -1.58
CA GLU A 701 -23.42 -28.78 -2.66
C GLU A 701 -23.97 -28.09 -3.90
N GLU A 702 -24.86 -27.11 -3.72
CA GLU A 702 -25.41 -26.31 -4.83
C GLU A 702 -24.31 -25.55 -5.57
N ILE A 703 -23.38 -24.93 -4.83
CA ILE A 703 -22.26 -24.19 -5.42
C ILE A 703 -21.29 -25.14 -6.13
N GLU A 704 -21.00 -26.30 -5.54
CA GLU A 704 -20.20 -27.32 -6.19
C GLU A 704 -20.81 -27.74 -7.52
N GLU A 705 -22.09 -28.07 -7.54
CA GLU A 705 -22.80 -28.47 -8.75
C GLU A 705 -22.77 -27.35 -9.81
N LYS A 706 -23.00 -26.09 -9.41
CA LYS A 706 -22.90 -24.93 -10.30
C LYS A 706 -21.50 -24.78 -10.91
N CYS A 707 -20.44 -24.94 -10.11
CA CYS A 707 -19.06 -24.89 -10.60
C CYS A 707 -18.76 -26.02 -11.59
N LEU A 708 -19.16 -27.26 -11.28
CA LEU A 708 -18.95 -28.41 -12.17
C LEU A 708 -19.70 -28.24 -13.50
N ARG A 709 -20.96 -27.77 -13.48
CA ARG A 709 -21.70 -27.42 -14.70
C ARG A 709 -21.02 -26.30 -15.49
N GLN A 710 -20.45 -25.32 -14.79
CA GLN A 710 -19.72 -24.23 -15.45
C GLN A 710 -18.43 -24.71 -16.11
N ILE A 711 -17.71 -25.68 -15.51
CA ILE A 711 -16.55 -26.33 -16.15
C ILE A 711 -16.97 -27.03 -17.46
N GLN A 712 -18.07 -27.78 -17.44
CA GLN A 712 -18.61 -28.43 -18.64
C GLN A 712 -19.00 -27.39 -19.71
N PHE A 713 -19.58 -26.26 -19.31
CA PHE A 713 -19.89 -25.16 -20.23
C PHE A 713 -18.62 -24.54 -20.83
N CYS A 714 -17.57 -24.34 -20.04
CA CYS A 714 -16.28 -23.85 -20.53
C CYS A 714 -15.68 -24.81 -21.57
N ASP A 715 -15.73 -26.11 -21.30
CA ASP A 715 -15.25 -27.13 -22.24
C ASP A 715 -16.04 -27.10 -23.55
N TRP A 716 -17.37 -27.08 -23.47
CA TRP A 716 -18.23 -26.91 -24.63
C TRP A 716 -17.86 -25.63 -25.42
N ALA A 717 -17.78 -24.47 -24.76
CA ALA A 717 -17.48 -23.20 -25.42
C ALA A 717 -16.12 -23.24 -26.14
N LEU A 718 -15.10 -23.84 -25.52
CA LEU A 718 -13.78 -23.99 -26.11
C LEU A 718 -13.77 -24.97 -27.29
N THR A 719 -14.61 -26.00 -27.31
CA THR A 719 -14.75 -26.88 -28.49
C THR A 719 -15.41 -26.20 -29.68
N GLN A 720 -16.21 -25.14 -29.45
CA GLN A 720 -16.91 -24.40 -30.50
C GLN A 720 -16.02 -23.37 -31.24
N THR A 721 -14.78 -23.12 -30.81
CA THR A 721 -13.90 -22.12 -31.45
C THR A 721 -13.39 -22.51 -32.85
N GLY A 722 -13.67 -23.73 -33.31
CA GLY A 722 -13.27 -24.25 -34.61
C GLY A 722 -11.73 -24.36 -34.79
N PRO A 723 -11.23 -24.63 -36.02
CA PRO A 723 -9.79 -24.74 -36.32
C PRO A 723 -9.02 -23.40 -36.24
N SER A 724 -9.70 -22.31 -35.88
CA SER A 724 -9.12 -20.97 -35.76
C SER A 724 -8.41 -20.71 -34.43
N GLY A 725 -8.73 -21.48 -33.38
CA GLY A 725 -8.06 -21.40 -32.08
C GLY A 725 -6.81 -22.25 -32.04
N ALA A 726 -5.68 -21.69 -31.59
CA ALA A 726 -4.46 -22.48 -31.39
C ALA A 726 -4.73 -23.60 -30.36
N PRO A 727 -4.35 -24.87 -30.63
CA PRO A 727 -4.62 -25.97 -29.71
C PRO A 727 -3.96 -25.76 -28.33
N GLU A 728 -2.84 -25.06 -28.31
CA GLU A 728 -2.15 -24.64 -27.08
C GLU A 728 -3.01 -23.67 -26.24
N GLU A 729 -3.67 -22.70 -26.85
CA GLU A 729 -4.56 -21.74 -26.15
C GLU A 729 -5.80 -22.43 -25.58
N ILE A 730 -6.39 -23.36 -26.34
CA ILE A 730 -7.54 -24.14 -25.90
C ILE A 730 -7.17 -24.99 -24.68
N SER A 731 -6.04 -25.69 -24.75
CA SER A 731 -5.53 -26.50 -23.64
C SER A 731 -5.25 -25.64 -22.40
N ALA A 732 -4.59 -24.48 -22.59
CA ALA A 732 -4.31 -23.55 -21.51
C ALA A 732 -5.59 -23.00 -20.86
N ALA A 733 -6.55 -22.53 -21.66
CA ALA A 733 -7.83 -22.03 -21.17
C ALA A 733 -8.57 -23.09 -20.35
N ARG A 734 -8.66 -24.33 -20.87
CA ARG A 734 -9.34 -25.45 -20.21
C ARG A 734 -8.73 -25.73 -18.84
N SER A 735 -7.42 -25.99 -18.78
CA SER A 735 -6.76 -26.36 -17.51
C SER A 735 -6.80 -25.25 -16.46
N LEU A 736 -6.62 -23.99 -16.88
CA LEU A 736 -6.65 -22.84 -15.96
C LEU A 736 -8.05 -22.57 -15.41
N LEU A 737 -9.10 -22.67 -16.24
CA LEU A 737 -10.48 -22.50 -15.79
C LEU A 737 -10.92 -23.65 -14.87
N GLU A 738 -10.57 -24.89 -15.21
CA GLU A 738 -10.85 -26.05 -14.37
C GLU A 738 -10.24 -25.84 -12.97
N GLN A 739 -8.96 -25.48 -12.90
CA GLN A 739 -8.27 -25.20 -11.63
C GLN A 739 -8.97 -24.06 -10.86
N ARG A 740 -9.38 -22.99 -11.55
CA ARG A 740 -10.06 -21.84 -10.94
C ARG A 740 -11.41 -22.21 -10.32
N PHE A 741 -12.25 -22.96 -11.03
CA PHE A 741 -13.56 -23.37 -10.50
C PHE A 741 -13.44 -24.35 -9.33
N HIS A 742 -12.48 -25.29 -9.39
CA HIS A 742 -12.18 -26.14 -8.24
C HIS A 742 -11.63 -25.36 -7.04
N ALA A 743 -10.81 -24.33 -7.26
CA ALA A 743 -10.35 -23.44 -6.18
C ALA A 743 -11.53 -22.70 -5.52
N ILE A 744 -12.55 -22.27 -6.27
CA ILE A 744 -13.77 -21.66 -5.71
C ILE A 744 -14.52 -22.65 -4.83
N ILE A 745 -14.69 -23.89 -5.28
CA ILE A 745 -15.32 -24.96 -4.48
C ILE A 745 -14.59 -25.08 -3.14
N VAL A 746 -13.26 -25.25 -3.17
CA VAL A 746 -12.44 -25.40 -1.96
C VAL A 746 -12.54 -24.17 -1.03
N ARG A 747 -12.55 -22.96 -1.57
CA ARG A 747 -12.73 -21.72 -0.78
C ARG A 747 -14.07 -21.72 -0.04
N ILE A 748 -15.16 -22.06 -0.72
CA ILE A 748 -16.50 -22.07 -0.11
C ILE A 748 -16.63 -23.16 0.96
N TYR A 749 -16.02 -24.32 0.74
CA TYR A 749 -15.90 -25.35 1.78
C TYR A 749 -15.22 -24.81 3.05
N GLY A 750 -14.06 -24.15 2.89
CA GLY A 750 -13.31 -23.59 4.01
C GLY A 750 -14.08 -22.48 4.74
N ILE A 751 -14.74 -21.59 4.02
CA ILE A 751 -15.55 -20.51 4.59
C ILE A 751 -16.78 -21.06 5.32
N SER A 752 -17.45 -22.06 4.75
CA SER A 752 -18.62 -22.68 5.38
C SER A 752 -18.22 -23.42 6.67
N LEU A 753 -17.08 -24.11 6.67
CA LEU A 753 -16.50 -24.70 7.87
C LEU A 753 -16.22 -23.63 8.93
N LEU A 754 -15.62 -22.50 8.54
CA LEU A 754 -15.36 -21.38 9.44
C LEU A 754 -16.66 -20.86 10.09
N TYR A 755 -17.72 -20.64 9.32
CA TYR A 755 -19.02 -20.18 9.84
C TYR A 755 -19.66 -21.16 10.83
N ILE A 756 -19.50 -22.47 10.60
CA ILE A 756 -19.99 -23.48 11.54
C ILE A 756 -19.22 -23.44 12.86
N LEU A 757 -17.91 -23.17 12.81
CA LEU A 757 -17.11 -22.97 14.02
C LEU A 757 -17.50 -21.69 14.77
N VAL A 758 -17.79 -20.59 14.05
CA VAL A 758 -18.31 -19.35 14.66
C VAL A 758 -19.67 -19.58 15.32
N LEU A 759 -20.59 -20.26 14.64
CA LEU A 759 -21.90 -20.62 15.20
C LEU A 759 -21.77 -21.34 16.54
N LYS A 760 -20.81 -22.28 16.65
CA LYS A 760 -20.55 -22.98 17.90
C LYS A 760 -20.04 -22.07 19.01
N SER A 761 -19.22 -21.06 18.69
CA SER A 761 -18.72 -20.12 19.69
C SER A 761 -19.77 -19.13 20.20
N ARG A 762 -20.85 -18.89 19.44
CA ARG A 762 -21.93 -17.96 19.81
C ARG A 762 -23.01 -18.70 20.60
N THR A 763 -22.90 -18.68 21.93
CA THR A 763 -23.91 -19.25 22.84
C THR A 763 -25.25 -18.49 22.79
N PRO A 764 -26.37 -19.07 23.28
CA PRO A 764 -27.70 -18.45 23.25
C PRO A 764 -27.78 -17.07 23.94
N ASP A 765 -26.89 -16.78 24.88
CA ASP A 765 -26.83 -15.51 25.62
C ASP A 765 -25.95 -14.43 24.94
N CYS A 766 -25.46 -14.69 23.72
CA CYS A 766 -24.55 -13.79 23.02
C CYS A 766 -25.31 -12.65 22.31
N SER A 767 -24.93 -11.39 22.59
CA SER A 767 -25.51 -10.18 21.96
C SER A 767 -25.34 -10.06 20.43
N LEU A 768 -24.59 -10.97 19.81
CA LEU A 768 -24.30 -11.00 18.35
C LEU A 768 -25.19 -12.01 17.59
N GLN A 769 -26.25 -12.52 18.22
CA GLN A 769 -27.17 -13.48 17.64
C GLN A 769 -27.90 -12.87 16.42
N GLY A 770 -27.47 -13.23 15.21
CA GLY A 770 -28.06 -12.74 13.94
C GLY A 770 -27.12 -11.91 13.07
N ASP A 771 -25.95 -11.51 13.57
CA ASP A 771 -24.95 -10.78 12.78
C ASP A 771 -24.07 -11.74 11.94
N PRO A 772 -24.06 -11.68 10.60
CA PRO A 772 -23.22 -12.55 9.77
C PRO A 772 -21.71 -12.21 9.78
N GLU A 773 -21.30 -11.12 10.43
CA GLU A 773 -19.91 -10.67 10.44
C GLU A 773 -19.08 -11.37 11.53
N ILE A 774 -17.82 -11.69 11.23
CA ILE A 774 -16.90 -12.37 12.15
C ILE A 774 -16.00 -11.34 12.80
N TYR A 775 -15.90 -11.35 14.13
CA TYR A 775 -15.09 -10.41 14.89
C TYR A 775 -13.77 -11.01 15.38
N PRO A 776 -12.72 -10.18 15.60
CA PRO A 776 -11.38 -10.68 15.94
C PRO A 776 -11.30 -11.62 17.14
N HIS A 777 -12.11 -11.38 18.16
CA HIS A 777 -12.11 -12.15 19.41
C HIS A 777 -12.67 -13.58 19.23
N GLU A 778 -13.51 -13.81 18.21
CA GLU A 778 -14.13 -15.11 17.94
C GLU A 778 -13.11 -16.10 17.33
N THR A 779 -12.23 -15.58 16.48
CA THR A 779 -11.16 -16.34 15.80
C THR A 779 -10.05 -16.85 16.70
N VAL A 780 -9.69 -16.11 17.75
CA VAL A 780 -8.63 -16.53 18.70
C VAL A 780 -9.06 -17.79 19.46
N GLN A 781 -10.36 -17.96 19.67
CA GLN A 781 -10.93 -19.07 20.41
C GLN A 781 -11.27 -20.28 19.53
N MET A 782 -11.23 -20.15 18.20
CA MET A 782 -11.64 -21.21 17.26
C MET A 782 -10.89 -22.52 17.44
N GLY A 783 -9.56 -22.48 17.65
CA GLY A 783 -8.76 -23.69 17.88
C GLY A 783 -9.17 -24.46 19.13
N ALA A 784 -9.43 -23.74 20.22
CA ALA A 784 -9.92 -24.32 21.48
C ALA A 784 -11.36 -24.84 21.34
N HIS A 785 -12.22 -24.14 20.60
CA HIS A 785 -13.60 -24.55 20.35
C HIS A 785 -13.69 -25.81 19.48
N VAL A 786 -12.81 -25.97 18.48
CA VAL A 786 -12.70 -27.21 17.69
C VAL A 786 -12.27 -28.37 18.58
N SER A 787 -11.25 -28.19 19.43
CA SER A 787 -10.77 -29.25 20.32
C SER A 787 -11.82 -29.62 21.38
N ASN A 788 -12.43 -28.63 22.04
CA ASN A 788 -13.52 -28.85 23.01
C ASN A 788 -14.76 -29.47 22.37
N ALA A 789 -15.02 -29.19 21.07
CA ALA A 789 -16.12 -29.79 20.34
C ALA A 789 -15.97 -31.29 20.10
N LEU A 790 -14.75 -31.71 19.79
CA LEU A 790 -14.42 -33.11 19.54
C LEU A 790 -14.46 -33.93 20.84
N ASN A 791 -14.21 -33.27 21.98
CA ASN A 791 -14.16 -33.92 23.29
C ASN A 791 -15.50 -33.92 24.07
N ASN A 792 -16.47 -33.06 23.75
CA ASN A 792 -17.77 -32.95 24.45
C ASN A 792 -18.97 -32.99 23.47
N ILE A 793 -19.59 -34.16 23.32
CA ILE A 793 -20.67 -34.47 22.35
C ILE A 793 -22.08 -34.30 22.98
N SER A 794 -22.25 -33.53 24.06
CA SER A 794 -23.53 -33.49 24.80
C SER A 794 -24.51 -32.37 24.39
N ASP A 795 -24.21 -31.57 23.35
CA ASP A 795 -25.06 -30.44 22.91
C ASP A 795 -25.49 -30.56 21.43
N LYS A 796 -26.70 -30.07 21.11
CA LYS A 796 -27.32 -30.05 19.76
C LYS A 796 -26.43 -29.35 18.71
N THR A 797 -25.58 -28.42 19.16
CA THR A 797 -24.60 -27.71 18.32
C THR A 797 -23.38 -28.58 17.97
N SER A 798 -22.99 -29.51 18.84
CA SER A 798 -21.94 -30.51 18.57
C SER A 798 -22.41 -31.57 17.55
N GLU A 799 -23.68 -31.97 17.59
CA GLU A 799 -24.28 -32.86 16.57
C GLU A 799 -24.23 -32.23 15.17
N LEU A 800 -24.49 -30.92 15.07
CA LEU A 800 -24.48 -30.19 13.78
C LEU A 800 -23.08 -30.05 13.19
N LEU A 801 -22.07 -29.78 14.03
CA LEU A 801 -20.67 -29.78 13.61
C LEU A 801 -20.22 -31.19 13.21
N PHE A 802 -20.62 -32.21 13.97
CA PHE A 802 -20.33 -33.60 13.65
C PHE A 802 -20.96 -34.00 12.31
N ALA A 803 -22.23 -33.70 12.06
CA ALA A 803 -22.90 -33.97 10.79
C ALA A 803 -22.17 -33.31 9.59
N PHE A 804 -21.72 -32.06 9.75
CA PHE A 804 -20.95 -31.37 8.71
C PHE A 804 -19.57 -32.00 8.49
N LEU A 805 -18.83 -32.32 9.56
CA LEU A 805 -17.52 -32.95 9.49
C LEU A 805 -17.60 -34.39 8.94
N SER A 806 -18.66 -35.14 9.27
CA SER A 806 -18.90 -36.47 8.73
C SER A 806 -19.15 -36.45 7.23
N ARG A 807 -19.81 -35.39 6.71
CA ARG A 807 -20.08 -35.24 5.27
C ARG A 807 -18.88 -34.68 4.50
N PHE A 808 -18.13 -33.73 5.06
CA PHE A 808 -17.11 -32.98 4.31
C PHE A 808 -15.69 -33.04 4.88
N GLY A 809 -15.50 -33.45 6.13
CA GLY A 809 -14.21 -33.44 6.81
C GLY A 809 -13.18 -34.41 6.24
N LYS A 810 -13.64 -35.52 5.63
CA LYS A 810 -12.79 -36.44 4.85
C LYS A 810 -12.46 -35.86 3.47
N ILE A 811 -13.47 -35.32 2.79
CA ILE A 811 -13.38 -34.85 1.39
C ILE A 811 -12.54 -33.56 1.27
N PHE A 812 -12.59 -32.68 2.27
CA PHE A 812 -12.00 -31.34 2.17
C PHE A 812 -10.47 -31.33 1.96
N PRO A 813 -9.65 -32.10 2.71
CA PRO A 813 -8.21 -32.19 2.44
C PRO A 813 -7.86 -32.82 1.10
N ASP A 814 -8.65 -33.78 0.63
CA ASP A 814 -8.43 -34.40 -0.68
C ASP A 814 -8.71 -33.39 -1.83
N ARG A 815 -9.72 -32.54 -1.68
CA ARG A 815 -9.97 -31.44 -2.64
C ARG A 815 -8.90 -30.35 -2.60
N LEU A 816 -8.39 -30.00 -1.42
CA LEU A 816 -7.23 -29.10 -1.30
C LEU A 816 -6.06 -29.65 -2.13
N LEU A 817 -5.78 -30.94 -1.99
CA LEU A 817 -4.71 -31.63 -2.70
C LEU A 817 -4.93 -31.68 -4.22
N ALA A 818 -6.14 -32.00 -4.65
CA ALA A 818 -6.51 -32.03 -6.07
C ALA A 818 -6.23 -30.69 -6.77
N VAL A 819 -6.56 -29.57 -6.13
CA VAL A 819 -6.28 -28.23 -6.70
C VAL A 819 -4.78 -27.95 -6.80
N LEU A 820 -3.98 -28.41 -5.83
CA LEU A 820 -2.51 -28.31 -5.90
C LEU A 820 -1.94 -29.16 -7.05
N GLU A 821 -2.48 -30.34 -7.30
CA GLU A 821 -2.10 -31.18 -8.45
C GLU A 821 -2.47 -30.56 -9.79
N MET A 822 -3.67 -29.96 -9.88
CA MET A 822 -4.10 -29.22 -11.08
C MET A 822 -3.16 -28.04 -11.35
N PHE A 823 -2.72 -27.34 -10.31
CA PHE A 823 -1.70 -26.30 -10.46
C PHE A 823 -0.39 -26.85 -11.02
N ILE A 824 0.10 -27.99 -10.51
CA ILE A 824 1.30 -28.65 -11.05
C ILE A 824 1.13 -28.92 -12.54
N LYS A 825 -0.01 -29.46 -12.97
CA LYS A 825 -0.32 -29.72 -14.38
C LYS A 825 -0.34 -28.42 -15.20
N CYS A 826 -0.93 -27.35 -14.68
CA CYS A 826 -0.92 -26.03 -15.35
C CYS A 826 0.51 -25.51 -15.56
N THR A 827 1.46 -25.84 -14.67
CA THR A 827 2.86 -25.42 -14.81
C THR A 827 3.62 -26.11 -15.95
N ASP A 828 3.07 -27.17 -16.54
CA ASP A 828 3.65 -27.85 -17.70
C ASP A 828 3.18 -27.25 -19.04
N LEU A 829 2.23 -26.31 -19.01
CA LEU A 829 1.70 -25.65 -20.20
C LEU A 829 2.74 -24.75 -20.87
N LYS A 830 2.62 -24.60 -22.19
CA LYS A 830 3.36 -23.64 -23.02
C LYS A 830 2.38 -22.92 -23.91
N LEU A 831 2.65 -21.64 -24.18
CA LEU A 831 1.88 -20.83 -25.10
C LEU A 831 2.85 -20.11 -26.03
N GLY A 832 2.78 -20.39 -27.34
CA GLY A 832 3.70 -19.76 -28.32
C GLY A 832 5.16 -20.10 -28.05
N GLY A 833 5.44 -21.29 -27.52
CA GLY A 833 6.77 -21.73 -27.10
C GLY A 833 7.25 -21.16 -25.76
N VAL A 834 6.53 -20.22 -25.15
CA VAL A 834 6.86 -19.64 -23.83
C VAL A 834 6.27 -20.53 -22.73
N PRO A 835 7.10 -21.08 -21.82
CA PRO A 835 6.60 -21.90 -20.72
C PRO A 835 5.69 -21.06 -19.81
N PHE A 836 4.72 -21.71 -19.18
CA PHE A 836 3.90 -21.05 -18.17
C PHE A 836 4.78 -20.58 -17.01
N GLN A 837 5.14 -19.30 -17.05
CA GLN A 837 5.82 -18.61 -15.97
C GLN A 837 4.76 -17.82 -15.25
N ALA A 838 4.16 -18.45 -14.25
CA ALA A 838 3.20 -17.75 -13.43
C ALA A 838 3.96 -16.69 -12.57
N PRO A 839 3.30 -15.61 -12.10
CA PRO A 839 1.85 -15.66 -11.89
C PRO A 839 1.03 -14.37 -11.96
N PHE A 840 -0.24 -14.58 -12.28
CA PHE A 840 -1.31 -13.77 -11.72
C PHE A 840 -1.42 -14.10 -10.23
N ARG A 841 -1.32 -13.05 -9.42
CA ARG A 841 -1.33 -13.06 -7.96
C ARG A 841 -2.33 -14.06 -7.37
N ASP A 842 -3.58 -14.05 -7.83
CA ASP A 842 -4.67 -14.86 -7.28
C ASP A 842 -4.37 -16.37 -7.24
N MET A 843 -3.74 -16.91 -8.27
CA MET A 843 -3.40 -18.34 -8.32
C MET A 843 -2.35 -18.69 -7.26
N VAL A 844 -1.31 -17.85 -7.11
CA VAL A 844 -0.30 -18.07 -6.06
C VAL A 844 -0.90 -17.95 -4.67
N LEU A 845 -1.81 -17.00 -4.47
CA LEU A 845 -2.52 -16.87 -3.20
C LEU A 845 -3.30 -18.15 -2.86
N ASP A 846 -4.00 -18.73 -3.83
CA ASP A 846 -4.71 -20.00 -3.65
C ASP A 846 -3.78 -21.12 -3.21
N ILE A 847 -2.64 -21.31 -3.87
CA ILE A 847 -1.67 -22.35 -3.53
C ILE A 847 -1.16 -22.22 -2.09
N ILE A 848 -0.84 -20.99 -1.66
CA ILE A 848 -0.31 -20.78 -0.32
C ILE A 848 -1.41 -20.95 0.74
N ILE A 849 -2.62 -20.44 0.49
CA ILE A 849 -3.78 -20.58 1.38
C ILE A 849 -4.13 -22.06 1.56
N PHE A 850 -4.20 -22.84 0.47
CA PHE A 850 -4.51 -24.26 0.53
C PHE A 850 -3.41 -25.06 1.21
N SER A 851 -2.14 -24.72 0.94
CA SER A 851 -0.99 -25.33 1.63
C SER A 851 -1.02 -25.05 3.14
N ARG A 852 -1.37 -23.83 3.55
CA ARG A 852 -1.56 -23.47 4.97
C ARG A 852 -2.66 -24.31 5.62
N ALA A 853 -3.81 -24.45 4.95
CA ALA A 853 -4.92 -25.24 5.45
C ALA A 853 -4.54 -26.72 5.67
N ILE A 854 -3.70 -27.31 4.80
CA ILE A 854 -3.16 -28.67 4.98
C ILE A 854 -2.27 -28.75 6.23
N VAL A 855 -1.40 -27.77 6.46
CA VAL A 855 -0.54 -27.70 7.66
C VAL A 855 -1.38 -27.61 8.93
N GLU A 856 -2.35 -26.69 8.96
CA GLU A 856 -3.25 -26.49 10.10
C GLU A 856 -4.09 -27.74 10.38
N ASN A 857 -4.60 -28.41 9.34
CA ASN A 857 -5.34 -29.66 9.51
C ASN A 857 -4.50 -30.77 10.15
N ASN A 858 -3.27 -30.99 9.67
CA ASN A 858 -2.36 -31.99 10.25
C ASN A 858 -1.93 -31.61 11.68
N SER A 859 -1.75 -30.31 11.96
CA SER A 859 -1.43 -29.82 13.30
C SER A 859 -2.54 -30.16 14.31
N ILE A 860 -3.81 -30.00 13.93
CA ILE A 860 -4.96 -30.38 14.77
C ILE A 860 -4.96 -31.88 15.06
N HIS A 861 -4.71 -32.72 14.04
CA HIS A 861 -4.69 -34.19 14.19
C HIS A 861 -3.61 -34.67 15.16
N VAL A 862 -2.38 -34.14 15.05
CA VAL A 862 -1.26 -34.55 15.91
C VAL A 862 -1.44 -34.07 17.35
N LYS A 863 -2.04 -32.89 17.57
CA LYS A 863 -2.15 -32.30 18.91
C LYS A 863 -3.39 -32.77 19.69
N ASN A 864 -4.54 -32.92 19.03
CA ASN A 864 -5.83 -32.95 19.72
C ASN A 864 -6.66 -34.22 19.48
N LEU A 865 -6.17 -35.17 18.67
CA LEU A 865 -6.88 -36.41 18.33
C LEU A 865 -6.02 -37.63 18.71
N ASP A 866 -5.26 -38.18 17.77
CA ASP A 866 -4.70 -39.54 17.91
C ASP A 866 -3.18 -39.53 18.13
N GLY A 867 -2.57 -38.34 18.23
CA GLY A 867 -1.11 -38.17 18.26
C GLY A 867 -0.40 -38.56 16.96
N LYS A 868 -1.15 -38.98 15.93
CA LYS A 868 -0.67 -39.49 14.64
C LYS A 868 -0.94 -38.48 13.52
N MET A 869 -0.11 -38.56 12.48
CA MET A 869 -0.38 -37.88 11.21
C MET A 869 -1.43 -38.66 10.43
N ARG A 870 -2.14 -38.00 9.52
CA ARG A 870 -3.05 -38.68 8.58
C ARG A 870 -2.29 -39.67 7.69
N GLU A 871 -2.95 -40.74 7.26
CA GLU A 871 -2.36 -41.77 6.39
C GLU A 871 -1.79 -41.21 5.08
N ASN A 872 -2.42 -40.17 4.52
CA ASN A 872 -1.98 -39.51 3.29
C ASN A 872 -0.99 -38.35 3.51
N SER A 873 -0.46 -38.13 4.72
CA SER A 873 0.40 -36.98 5.02
C SER A 873 1.67 -36.93 4.17
N ASP A 874 2.20 -38.09 3.79
CA ASP A 874 3.43 -38.21 2.98
C ASP A 874 3.19 -37.75 1.55
N TYR A 875 2.03 -38.10 1.01
CA TYR A 875 1.59 -37.64 -0.30
C TYR A 875 1.27 -36.13 -0.30
N GLN A 876 0.64 -35.62 0.76
CA GLN A 876 0.43 -34.18 0.94
C GLN A 876 1.74 -33.39 0.95
N MET A 877 2.74 -33.87 1.70
CA MET A 877 4.08 -33.28 1.71
C MET A 877 4.75 -33.33 0.33
N GLU A 878 4.58 -34.43 -0.41
CA GLU A 878 5.14 -34.58 -1.75
C GLU A 878 4.55 -33.56 -2.73
N VAL A 879 3.22 -33.44 -2.78
CA VAL A 879 2.52 -32.50 -3.67
C VAL A 879 2.85 -31.05 -3.31
N MET A 880 2.84 -30.69 -2.03
CA MET A 880 3.27 -29.36 -1.56
C MET A 880 4.73 -29.08 -1.94
N GLY A 881 5.61 -30.08 -1.80
CA GLY A 881 7.01 -30.00 -2.22
C GLY A 881 7.17 -29.80 -3.73
N LYS A 882 6.37 -30.47 -4.55
CA LYS A 882 6.33 -30.25 -6.00
C LYS A 882 5.86 -28.84 -6.32
N CYS A 883 4.78 -28.35 -5.70
CA CYS A 883 4.29 -26.98 -5.88
C CYS A 883 5.37 -25.93 -5.55
N ALA A 884 6.05 -26.07 -4.40
CA ALA A 884 7.14 -25.17 -4.01
C ALA A 884 8.27 -25.15 -5.06
N LYS A 885 8.69 -26.33 -5.54
CA LYS A 885 9.70 -26.45 -6.61
C LYS A 885 9.24 -25.85 -7.94
N ARG A 886 7.95 -25.98 -8.30
CA ARG A 886 7.41 -25.37 -9.52
C ARG A 886 7.45 -23.84 -9.41
N LEU A 887 7.00 -23.27 -8.28
CA LEU A 887 7.09 -21.83 -8.01
C LEU A 887 8.53 -21.33 -7.99
N GLU A 888 9.44 -22.09 -7.38
CA GLU A 888 10.87 -21.77 -7.39
C GLU A 888 11.40 -21.64 -8.83
N LYS A 889 11.13 -22.63 -9.70
CA LYS A 889 11.56 -22.59 -11.10
C LYS A 889 10.98 -21.42 -11.89
N MET A 890 9.76 -20.99 -11.58
CA MET A 890 9.13 -19.82 -12.22
C MET A 890 9.82 -18.51 -11.85
N VAL A 891 10.35 -18.44 -10.62
CA VAL A 891 10.96 -17.22 -10.08
C VAL A 891 12.47 -17.17 -10.32
N ALA A 892 13.13 -18.31 -10.16
CA ALA A 892 14.56 -18.52 -10.37
C ALA A 892 14.84 -18.83 -11.85
N SER A 893 14.34 -17.97 -12.77
CA SER A 893 14.63 -18.03 -14.21
C SER A 893 16.12 -18.34 -14.45
N PRO A 894 16.53 -18.90 -15.60
CA PRO A 894 17.89 -19.43 -15.77
C PRO A 894 18.97 -18.44 -15.30
N GLY A 895 19.93 -18.92 -14.49
CA GLY A 895 21.01 -18.09 -13.96
C GLY A 895 20.68 -17.15 -12.78
N LYS A 896 19.46 -17.17 -12.22
CA LYS A 896 19.09 -16.40 -11.00
C LYS A 896 18.82 -17.32 -9.81
N SER A 897 19.22 -16.92 -8.60
CA SER A 897 18.84 -17.63 -7.37
C SER A 897 17.55 -17.07 -6.75
N ILE A 898 16.85 -17.89 -5.96
CA ILE A 898 15.69 -17.47 -5.19
C ILE A 898 16.05 -16.36 -4.19
N GLU A 899 17.25 -16.37 -3.62
CA GLU A 899 17.75 -15.32 -2.72
C GLU A 899 17.92 -13.99 -3.45
N ALA A 900 18.47 -14.02 -4.67
CA ALA A 900 18.63 -12.83 -5.48
C ALA A 900 17.26 -12.24 -5.88
N ALA A 901 16.30 -13.08 -6.26
CA ALA A 901 14.94 -12.65 -6.57
C ALA A 901 14.21 -12.09 -5.32
N PHE A 902 14.40 -12.71 -4.16
CA PHE A 902 13.88 -12.23 -2.89
C PHE A 902 14.49 -10.88 -2.49
N ALA A 903 15.79 -10.73 -2.65
CA ALA A 903 16.49 -9.48 -2.40
C ALA A 903 16.03 -8.37 -3.36
N GLY A 904 15.67 -8.73 -4.60
CA GLY A 904 15.04 -7.82 -5.56
C GLY A 904 13.57 -7.49 -5.26
N GLY A 905 13.02 -7.98 -4.15
CA GLY A 905 11.65 -7.69 -3.73
C GLY A 905 10.58 -8.49 -4.48
N CYS A 906 10.93 -9.60 -5.13
CA CYS A 906 9.97 -10.46 -5.81
C CYS A 906 9.07 -11.16 -4.78
N VAL A 907 7.77 -10.82 -4.79
CA VAL A 907 6.77 -11.42 -3.89
C VAL A 907 6.69 -12.93 -4.07
N TYR A 908 6.88 -13.43 -5.29
CA TYR A 908 6.84 -14.86 -5.59
C TYR A 908 8.02 -15.64 -5.03
N ALA A 909 9.20 -15.02 -4.95
CA ALA A 909 10.33 -15.61 -4.23
C ALA A 909 9.99 -15.76 -2.74
N ALA A 910 9.31 -14.76 -2.16
CA ALA A 910 8.85 -14.83 -0.78
C ALA A 910 7.78 -15.92 -0.59
N SER A 911 6.86 -16.10 -1.54
CA SER A 911 5.86 -17.16 -1.53
C SER A 911 6.47 -18.55 -1.48
N THR A 912 7.50 -18.80 -2.29
CA THR A 912 8.25 -20.06 -2.27
C THR A 912 8.91 -20.28 -0.91
N LYS A 913 9.55 -19.26 -0.32
CA LYS A 913 10.14 -19.37 1.03
C LYS A 913 9.09 -19.70 2.10
N VAL A 914 7.90 -19.09 2.04
CA VAL A 914 6.79 -19.40 2.94
C VAL A 914 6.32 -20.85 2.77
N MET A 915 6.17 -21.33 1.53
CA MET A 915 5.81 -22.73 1.27
C MET A 915 6.86 -23.71 1.80
N MET A 916 8.14 -23.39 1.68
CA MET A 916 9.23 -24.21 2.22
C MET A 916 9.15 -24.28 3.75
N ALA A 917 8.84 -23.16 4.42
CA ALA A 917 8.62 -23.15 5.86
C ALA A 917 7.41 -23.99 6.29
N PHE A 918 6.30 -23.98 5.52
CA PHE A 918 5.16 -24.86 5.77
C PHE A 918 5.53 -26.34 5.69
N LEU A 919 6.37 -26.72 4.71
CA LEU A 919 6.90 -28.07 4.61
C LEU A 919 7.76 -28.45 5.81
N ASP A 920 8.58 -27.53 6.31
CA ASP A 920 9.40 -27.75 7.51
C ASP A 920 8.54 -27.92 8.76
N ILE A 921 7.45 -27.17 8.90
CA ILE A 921 6.49 -27.33 9.99
C ILE A 921 5.86 -28.72 9.95
N ILE A 922 5.33 -29.16 8.81
CA ILE A 922 4.76 -30.51 8.66
C ILE A 922 5.81 -31.60 8.91
N ARG A 923 7.05 -31.46 8.43
CA ARG A 923 8.14 -32.41 8.72
C ARG A 923 8.40 -32.54 10.22
N ASN A 924 8.40 -31.40 10.93
CA ASN A 924 8.59 -31.38 12.37
C ASN A 924 7.41 -32.00 13.12
N LEU A 925 6.16 -31.76 12.67
CA LEU A 925 4.97 -32.42 13.21
C LEU A 925 5.06 -33.94 13.03
N LYS A 926 5.49 -34.42 11.86
CA LYS A 926 5.73 -35.85 11.61
C LYS A 926 6.82 -36.45 12.49
N LYS A 927 7.89 -35.70 12.80
CA LYS A 927 8.90 -36.13 13.77
C LYS A 927 8.31 -36.28 15.17
N LYS A 928 7.53 -35.30 15.62
CA LYS A 928 6.84 -35.34 16.92
C LYS A 928 5.83 -36.49 17.01
N SER A 929 5.04 -36.74 15.97
CA SER A 929 4.09 -37.86 15.93
C SER A 929 4.79 -39.22 16.02
N LYS A 930 5.99 -39.36 15.41
CA LYS A 930 6.81 -40.58 15.54
C LYS A 930 7.42 -40.75 16.93
N CYS A 931 7.82 -39.66 17.60
CA CYS A 931 8.28 -39.72 19.00
C CYS A 931 7.15 -40.16 19.95
N ASN A 932 5.94 -39.62 19.76
CA ASN A 932 4.77 -40.02 20.53
C ASN A 932 4.36 -41.49 20.23
N ALA A 933 4.46 -41.93 18.97
CA ALA A 933 4.25 -43.33 18.60
C ALA A 933 5.35 -44.26 19.14
N GLY A 934 6.60 -43.78 19.27
CA GLY A 934 7.71 -44.53 19.86
C GLY A 934 7.58 -44.73 21.36
N GLN A 935 7.00 -43.76 22.08
CA GLN A 935 6.58 -43.94 23.48
C GLN A 935 5.47 -45.00 23.60
N ILE A 936 4.54 -45.09 22.64
CA ILE A 936 3.49 -46.11 22.61
C ILE A 936 4.03 -47.50 22.21
N LEU A 937 4.97 -47.58 21.25
CA LEU A 937 5.60 -48.85 20.83
C LEU A 937 6.58 -49.42 21.87
N SER A 938 7.26 -48.56 22.64
CA SER A 938 8.03 -48.97 23.83
C SER A 938 7.16 -49.59 24.92
N ILE A 939 5.86 -49.27 24.94
CA ILE A 939 4.88 -49.88 25.86
C ILE A 939 4.39 -51.23 25.31
N MET A 940 4.42 -51.44 23.98
CA MET A 940 3.93 -52.66 23.33
C MET A 940 4.98 -53.76 23.13
N SER A 941 6.29 -53.46 23.17
CA SER A 941 7.35 -54.46 22.92
C SER A 941 7.80 -55.26 24.16
N VAL A 942 7.14 -55.10 25.31
CA VAL A 942 7.49 -55.81 26.56
C VAL A 942 6.58 -57.02 26.84
N THR A 943 5.55 -57.26 26.03
CA THR A 943 4.62 -58.38 26.27
C THR A 943 4.37 -59.20 25.02
N SER A 944 5.31 -60.07 24.65
CA SER A 944 4.98 -61.36 24.02
C SER A 944 6.19 -62.30 23.93
N THR A 945 6.44 -63.10 24.96
CA THR A 945 7.00 -64.45 24.82
C THR A 945 6.22 -65.39 25.73
N GLU A 946 5.16 -66.01 25.21
CA GLU A 946 4.97 -67.47 25.22
C GLU A 946 3.71 -67.83 24.43
N GLY A 947 3.75 -68.97 23.74
CA GLY A 947 2.99 -69.25 22.53
C GLY A 947 1.50 -69.58 22.72
N LEU A 948 0.74 -69.53 21.63
CA LEU A 948 0.33 -70.73 20.89
C LEU A 948 -0.38 -70.41 19.56
N ALA A 949 0.30 -70.86 18.49
CA ALA A 949 -0.16 -71.53 17.27
C ALA A 949 -1.43 -71.10 16.48
N MET A 950 -1.18 -71.05 15.15
CA MET A 950 -2.10 -71.23 14.00
C MET A 950 -2.98 -70.00 13.67
N GLY A 951 -2.91 -69.38 12.50
CA GLY A 951 -2.51 -69.83 11.16
C GLY A 951 -3.64 -69.44 10.21
N MET A 952 -3.30 -68.91 9.02
CA MET A 952 -4.03 -68.96 7.72
C MET A 952 -3.92 -67.65 6.89
N PRO A 953 -4.09 -67.72 5.54
CA PRO A 953 -3.17 -67.10 4.59
C PRO A 953 -3.77 -65.98 3.72
N GLU A 954 -2.87 -65.49 2.86
CA GLU A 954 -2.92 -64.61 1.69
C GLU A 954 -4.15 -64.61 0.76
N ASN A 955 -4.18 -63.51 -0.03
CA ASN A 955 -4.87 -63.25 -1.31
C ASN A 955 -6.33 -62.76 -1.19
N SER A 956 -6.75 -61.66 -1.84
CA SER A 956 -6.41 -61.22 -3.20
C SER A 956 -6.79 -59.75 -3.45
N SER A 957 -6.20 -59.19 -4.51
CA SER A 957 -6.24 -57.81 -4.99
C SER A 957 -7.38 -57.56 -6.02
N PRO A 958 -7.43 -56.44 -6.79
CA PRO A 958 -8.49 -55.46 -6.70
C PRO A 958 -9.28 -55.26 -8.03
N GLU A 959 -10.25 -54.35 -7.97
CA GLU A 959 -10.93 -53.64 -9.08
C GLU A 959 -12.32 -54.12 -9.55
N SER A 960 -13.22 -53.13 -9.47
CA SER A 960 -14.44 -52.88 -10.25
C SER A 960 -15.79 -53.40 -9.73
N ARG A 961 -16.64 -52.42 -9.36
CA ARG A 961 -18.07 -52.20 -9.74
C ARG A 961 -18.80 -51.49 -8.60
N ASP A 962 -18.94 -50.17 -8.66
CA ASP A 962 -19.99 -49.41 -9.36
C ASP A 962 -21.30 -49.26 -8.59
N LEU A 963 -21.72 -47.99 -8.50
CA LEU A 963 -23.09 -47.46 -8.52
C LEU A 963 -24.03 -47.74 -7.32
N TRP A 964 -24.43 -46.64 -6.68
CA TRP A 964 -25.53 -46.53 -5.73
C TRP A 964 -26.88 -47.01 -6.30
N PRO A 965 -27.83 -47.41 -5.41
CA PRO A 965 -29.22 -47.06 -5.58
C PRO A 965 -29.86 -46.35 -4.36
N ASN A 966 -30.98 -45.68 -4.67
CA ASN A 966 -31.80 -44.79 -3.85
C ASN A 966 -32.50 -45.42 -2.62
N GLY A 967 -32.73 -44.59 -1.59
CA GLY A 967 -34.03 -44.46 -0.92
C GLY A 967 -34.35 -45.32 0.31
N ALA A 968 -35.09 -44.69 1.23
CA ALA A 968 -35.82 -45.20 2.39
C ALA A 968 -35.12 -45.16 3.77
N VAL A 969 -35.88 -44.63 4.73
CA VAL A 969 -35.63 -44.57 6.18
C VAL A 969 -35.33 -45.96 6.73
N LEU A 970 -34.24 -46.10 7.47
CA LEU A 970 -33.87 -47.34 8.18
C LEU A 970 -33.38 -47.04 9.60
N ASN A 971 -33.70 -47.97 10.50
CA ASN A 971 -33.53 -47.91 11.96
C ASN A 971 -32.07 -47.66 12.39
N PRO A 972 -31.81 -47.25 13.66
CA PRO A 972 -30.46 -46.99 14.18
C PRO A 972 -29.48 -48.18 14.10
N SER A 973 -29.99 -49.37 13.78
CA SER A 973 -29.24 -50.61 13.58
C SER A 973 -28.80 -50.86 12.13
N ASP A 974 -29.27 -50.08 11.14
CA ASP A 974 -28.80 -50.17 9.75
C ASP A 974 -27.77 -49.06 9.40
N ALA A 975 -27.29 -48.35 10.43
CA ALA A 975 -26.13 -47.46 10.40
C ALA A 975 -24.78 -48.21 10.48
N GLU A 976 -24.77 -49.52 10.25
CA GLU A 976 -23.56 -50.37 10.25
C GLU A 976 -22.61 -50.09 9.06
N GLY A 977 -22.90 -49.12 8.20
CA GLY A 977 -21.99 -48.63 7.17
C GLY A 977 -21.26 -47.31 7.47
N PHE A 978 -21.56 -46.65 8.59
CA PHE A 978 -21.04 -45.29 8.85
C PHE A 978 -20.81 -44.99 10.34
N ILE A 979 -19.91 -45.74 10.99
CA ILE A 979 -19.31 -45.36 12.27
C ILE A 979 -17.81 -45.72 12.25
N PHE A 980 -16.95 -44.73 12.42
CA PHE A 980 -15.51 -44.89 12.66
C PHE A 980 -15.35 -45.31 14.14
N ASP A 981 -15.14 -46.60 14.40
CA ASP A 981 -15.08 -47.17 15.75
C ASP A 981 -13.68 -47.05 16.38
N TRP A 982 -13.58 -46.28 17.46
CA TRP A 982 -12.38 -46.08 18.27
C TRP A 982 -12.26 -47.03 19.48
N SER A 983 -13.09 -48.06 19.60
CA SER A 983 -13.20 -48.87 20.83
C SER A 983 -12.83 -50.37 20.72
N SER A 984 -12.45 -50.88 19.55
CA SER A 984 -12.19 -52.33 19.35
C SER A 984 -10.88 -52.91 19.92
N ILE A 985 -10.13 -52.19 20.78
CA ILE A 985 -8.82 -52.69 21.29
C ILE A 985 -8.80 -53.14 22.75
N MET A 986 -9.69 -52.73 23.64
CA MET A 986 -9.53 -53.10 25.07
C MET A 986 -10.77 -53.78 25.65
N ASN A 987 -10.72 -55.11 25.64
CA ASN A 987 -11.55 -55.98 26.44
C ASN A 987 -11.14 -55.86 27.93
N PHE A 988 -12.14 -55.61 28.78
CA PHE A 988 -12.26 -55.90 30.22
C PHE A 988 -11.39 -55.19 31.28
N ASP A 989 -12.13 -54.45 32.12
CA ASP A 989 -12.20 -54.51 33.59
C ASP A 989 -10.94 -54.43 34.46
N GLY A 990 -10.84 -53.30 35.17
CA GLY A 990 -10.92 -53.33 36.64
C GLY A 990 -9.63 -53.48 37.47
N VAL A 991 -9.43 -52.49 38.35
CA VAL A 991 -8.97 -52.63 39.76
C VAL A 991 -7.45 -52.55 40.06
N THR A 992 -7.06 -51.33 40.47
CA THR A 992 -6.23 -50.88 41.63
C THR A 992 -4.87 -51.51 42.07
N PHE A 993 -3.93 -50.56 42.26
CA PHE A 993 -2.97 -50.31 43.38
C PHE A 993 -1.64 -51.09 43.58
N ASP A 994 -0.62 -50.25 43.78
CA ASP A 994 0.60 -50.33 44.62
C ASP A 994 1.87 -51.10 44.23
N GLY A 995 3.01 -50.41 44.42
CA GLY A 995 4.23 -51.01 44.98
C GLY A 995 5.56 -50.79 44.24
N ASP A 996 6.27 -49.70 44.59
CA ASP A 996 7.71 -49.60 44.87
C ASP A 996 8.73 -50.54 44.16
N THR A 997 9.71 -49.95 43.44
CA THR A 997 11.15 -49.83 43.81
C THR A 997 12.12 -49.77 42.60
N ASN A 998 12.84 -48.65 42.51
CA ASN A 998 14.31 -48.50 42.32
C ASN A 998 15.09 -49.39 41.31
N LEU A 999 15.70 -48.75 40.29
CA LEU A 999 17.17 -48.50 40.17
C LEU A 999 17.58 -48.03 38.75
N ASP A 1000 17.85 -46.73 38.66
CA ASP A 1000 19.12 -46.10 38.23
C ASP A 1000 19.86 -46.37 36.89
N LEU A 1001 20.21 -45.21 36.28
CA LEU A 1001 21.35 -44.87 35.39
C LEU A 1001 21.23 -45.33 33.92
N ASN A 1002 21.28 -44.47 32.89
CA ASN A 1002 22.17 -43.32 32.69
C ASN A 1002 21.67 -42.45 31.49
N PRO A 1003 21.91 -41.11 31.49
CA PRO A 1003 21.43 -40.20 30.45
C PRO A 1003 22.48 -39.94 29.37
N GLY A 1004 22.03 -39.87 28.11
CA GLY A 1004 22.86 -39.60 26.92
C GLY A 1004 22.06 -38.97 25.79
N SER A 1005 21.48 -37.80 26.09
CA SER A 1005 21.06 -36.70 25.21
C SER A 1005 20.06 -36.94 24.06
N CYS A 1006 18.79 -36.59 24.32
CA CYS A 1006 18.04 -35.59 23.54
C CYS A 1006 17.59 -34.48 24.49
#